data_AF-A0A2G3PTZ5-F1
#
_entry.id   AF-A0A2G3PTZ5-F1
#
_cell.length_a   1.000
_cell.length_b   1.000
_cell.length_c   1.000
_cell.angle_alpha   90.00
_cell.angle_beta   90.00
_cell.angle_gamma   90.00
#
_symmetry.space_group_name_H-M   'P 1'
#
loop_
_entity.id
_entity.type
_entity.pdbx_description
1 polymer ?
#
loop_
_entity_poly.entity_id
_entity_poly.type
_entity_poly.pdbx_seq_one_letter_code
_entity_poly.pdbx_strand_id
1 'polypeptide(L)'
;MRSLKRIGISLVLALTMVLQLGVIYGQALPSEVSGKNYKVIPVLFKGVAQETIVSDYLEWSNDKKGYAVLDVKGYAYQVGSNIKIGITIGYQTPNGYTNPPDWLDRIEEISIPSNKTFEEVIKDYYIDFKDIKIVDNGNKLWFYLKGKNGGTFDRQSAQNIKLDPTASVKEPVWPNPGSIQVTNTALPVSVGGIRQEGLWQVELKVEGKNKIMTEPTDVVLVLDRSGSMANEVGDYLCNNEEHIHTRKCYSNRQLLICGKTEHRHGNSCKRLTRVEIAKQATNNFVEQLLLENEKEHNSIKVGIVAFATNVEESRCTSLTDDKTTLLKGVATALDNPAGGTNMVQGINKAKLYLDAANSKNGIIVLISDGEPTYYHTTSGNGVLGGGSYIDTATKTKTIEAAQTAKNAGYEIYSIGAGESISTVGQQVLKICSTNGINDNGEYYYLSKDTTNALINIMENVVRSIQNAARGAKVVIPIGEKFKLWTEQENQFKYEIIPSMGDTALTDSEYDCVISQGKIEREVADGKEKLTWEIGNIGEGTPAILRYYIGMTAEAQKQISYPISDETVLSYSNIYGKPAKKVGKPGGKGDFDIPEVSMDSANIRLIYYLVNDNGKPINEEGQEVERPDLAYNLKNDYYIPEGTSSKDLDFGVYTIKYDISYEKDNNKYIFKEGIVPINITRVELNALNAQPVVYLPYEKVKLQVNWTQLGNESGAFVTRNFICPEQLSNISFTVGFIEAGNITHSNLTLVIDSDYQGGNTFKDKMRFKVGDTALVNVKEVSTLKEENGYNYRSSVTATEDELKIIINNLKVKTDQVYEVNIFFKCYLKDSYTYNQYKNDMNHLSAIHQIGLTIQDIENGINEDKKPINLRYVDIPKIN
;
A
#
# COMPACT_ATOMS: atom_id res chain seq x y z
N MET A 1 20.60 -4.24 14.92
CA MET A 1 19.98 -3.73 16.18
C MET A 1 18.51 -3.34 16.03
N ARG A 2 18.08 -2.66 14.95
CA ARG A 2 16.64 -2.38 14.68
C ARG A 2 15.81 -3.63 14.28
N SER A 3 16.43 -4.65 13.70
CA SER A 3 15.77 -5.96 13.40
C SER A 3 15.55 -6.81 14.65
N LEU A 4 16.49 -6.79 15.61
CA LEU A 4 16.40 -7.54 16.87
C LEU A 4 15.35 -6.97 17.84
N LYS A 5 15.04 -5.66 17.77
CA LYS A 5 13.94 -5.06 18.55
C LYS A 5 12.56 -5.38 17.99
N ARG A 6 12.41 -5.62 16.69
CA ARG A 6 11.13 -6.03 16.07
C ARG A 6 10.78 -7.49 16.36
N ILE A 7 11.77 -8.38 16.33
CA ILE A 7 11.59 -9.78 16.75
C ILE A 7 11.30 -9.87 18.25
N GLY A 8 11.93 -9.02 19.08
CA GLY A 8 11.68 -8.96 20.52
C GLY A 8 10.27 -8.50 20.90
N ILE A 9 9.65 -7.57 20.16
CA ILE A 9 8.29 -7.09 20.46
C ILE A 9 7.22 -8.08 19.97
N SER A 10 7.41 -8.72 18.81
CA SER A 10 6.52 -9.78 18.32
C SER A 10 6.63 -11.06 19.16
N LEU A 11 7.82 -11.42 19.65
CA LEU A 11 7.96 -12.51 20.62
C LEU A 11 7.36 -12.16 21.97
N VAL A 12 7.46 -10.91 22.46
CA VAL A 12 6.84 -10.52 23.74
C VAL A 12 5.32 -10.48 23.61
N LEU A 13 4.73 -10.04 22.49
CA LEU A 13 3.28 -10.10 22.24
C LEU A 13 2.77 -11.53 22.07
N ALA A 14 3.52 -12.40 21.37
CA ALA A 14 3.21 -13.82 21.28
C ALA A 14 3.40 -14.54 22.63
N LEU A 15 4.42 -14.18 23.43
CA LEU A 15 4.63 -14.74 24.76
C LEU A 15 3.60 -14.21 25.76
N THR A 16 3.12 -12.96 25.65
CA THR A 16 2.01 -12.45 26.47
C THR A 16 0.66 -13.02 26.04
N MET A 17 0.47 -13.36 24.76
CA MET A 17 -0.70 -14.14 24.31
C MET A 17 -0.63 -15.59 24.77
N VAL A 18 0.54 -16.23 24.76
CA VAL A 18 0.74 -17.58 25.32
C VAL A 18 0.67 -17.58 26.86
N LEU A 19 1.08 -16.49 27.52
CA LEU A 19 0.93 -16.30 28.97
C LEU A 19 -0.51 -15.89 29.35
N GLN A 20 -1.27 -15.21 28.50
CA GLN A 20 -2.72 -14.97 28.72
C GLN A 20 -3.57 -16.21 28.41
N LEU A 21 -3.18 -17.03 27.44
CA LEU A 21 -3.71 -18.39 27.25
C LEU A 21 -3.42 -19.28 28.48
N GLY A 22 -2.29 -19.06 29.15
CA GLY A 22 -1.94 -19.74 30.41
C GLY A 22 -2.62 -19.20 31.68
N VAL A 23 -3.21 -18.01 31.66
CA VAL A 23 -3.71 -17.34 32.88
C VAL A 23 -5.24 -17.25 32.97
N ILE A 24 -6.00 -17.53 31.90
CA ILE A 24 -7.47 -17.50 31.96
C ILE A 24 -8.13 -18.89 32.11
N TYR A 25 -7.44 -20.02 31.90
CA TYR A 25 -7.96 -21.34 32.31
C TYR A 25 -6.86 -22.32 32.74
N GLY A 26 -6.09 -21.94 33.76
CA GLY A 26 -5.45 -22.93 34.63
C GLY A 26 -6.51 -23.55 35.54
N GLN A 27 -7.44 -24.37 35.03
CA GLN A 27 -8.26 -25.20 35.92
C GLN A 27 -7.29 -26.10 36.68
N ALA A 28 -7.22 -25.92 38.00
CA ALA A 28 -6.49 -26.86 38.85
C ALA A 28 -6.99 -28.27 38.53
N LEU A 29 -6.05 -29.19 38.32
CA LEU A 29 -6.37 -30.61 38.12
C LEU A 29 -7.34 -31.05 39.22
N PRO A 30 -8.48 -31.71 38.88
CA PRO A 30 -9.39 -32.23 39.87
C PRO A 30 -8.63 -33.04 40.91
N SER A 31 -9.01 -32.91 42.18
CA SER A 31 -8.35 -33.60 43.29
C SER A 31 -8.29 -35.12 43.09
N GLU A 32 -9.25 -35.65 42.33
CA GLU A 32 -9.44 -37.04 41.96
C GLU A 32 -8.44 -37.51 40.90
N VAL A 33 -7.89 -36.62 40.08
CA VAL A 33 -6.90 -36.92 39.04
C VAL A 33 -5.48 -36.56 39.50
N SER A 34 -5.36 -35.53 40.34
CA SER A 34 -4.09 -35.01 40.84
C SER A 34 -3.21 -36.11 41.46
N GLY A 35 -1.96 -36.20 41.02
CA GLY A 35 -0.99 -37.20 41.49
C GLY A 35 -1.12 -38.61 40.90
N LYS A 36 -2.00 -38.83 39.91
CA LYS A 36 -2.18 -40.13 39.22
C LYS A 36 -1.65 -40.11 37.79
N ASN A 37 -1.39 -41.28 37.20
CA ASN A 37 -1.15 -41.38 35.76
C ASN A 37 -2.49 -41.17 35.02
N TYR A 38 -2.60 -40.11 34.21
CA TYR A 38 -3.84 -39.72 33.56
C TYR A 38 -3.64 -39.24 32.12
N LYS A 39 -4.73 -39.24 31.35
CA LYS A 39 -4.82 -38.63 30.02
C LYS A 39 -6.15 -37.90 29.88
N VAL A 40 -6.13 -36.77 29.20
CA VAL A 40 -7.35 -36.10 28.74
C VAL A 40 -7.90 -36.90 27.56
N ILE A 41 -9.20 -37.19 27.57
CA ILE A 41 -9.88 -37.93 26.50
C ILE A 41 -10.96 -37.05 25.88
N PRO A 42 -11.25 -37.21 24.57
CA PRO A 42 -12.27 -36.43 23.89
C PRO A 42 -13.64 -36.61 24.54
N VAL A 43 -14.38 -35.51 24.63
CA VAL A 43 -15.80 -35.48 24.98
C VAL A 43 -16.57 -35.21 23.70
N LEU A 44 -17.50 -36.09 23.36
CA LEU A 44 -18.42 -35.94 22.25
C LEU A 44 -19.79 -35.49 22.79
N PHE A 45 -20.50 -34.65 22.04
CA PHE A 45 -21.93 -34.38 22.25
C PHE A 45 -22.65 -34.67 20.94
N LYS A 46 -23.64 -35.56 20.99
CA LYS A 46 -24.36 -36.07 19.82
C LYS A 46 -23.39 -36.57 18.73
N GLY A 47 -22.29 -37.21 19.15
CA GLY A 47 -21.27 -37.76 18.25
C GLY A 47 -20.20 -36.78 17.74
N VAL A 48 -20.21 -35.51 18.14
CA VAL A 48 -19.21 -34.49 17.71
C VAL A 48 -18.31 -34.12 18.88
N ALA A 49 -16.99 -34.02 18.68
CA ALA A 49 -16.06 -33.62 19.74
C ALA A 49 -16.28 -32.16 20.16
N GLN A 50 -16.42 -31.93 21.47
CA GLN A 50 -16.72 -30.63 22.08
C GLN A 50 -15.84 -30.44 23.33
N GLU A 51 -15.20 -29.28 23.45
CA GLU A 51 -14.67 -28.79 24.73
C GLU A 51 -15.68 -27.91 25.48
N THR A 52 -16.65 -27.35 24.74
CA THR A 52 -17.77 -26.58 25.26
C THR A 52 -19.06 -27.08 24.62
N ILE A 53 -20.02 -27.54 25.43
CA ILE A 53 -21.35 -27.96 24.99
C ILE A 53 -22.35 -26.84 25.27
N VAL A 54 -22.97 -26.33 24.21
CA VAL A 54 -24.18 -25.50 24.35
C VAL A 54 -25.38 -26.44 24.23
N SER A 55 -26.16 -26.56 25.29
CA SER A 55 -27.36 -27.40 25.27
C SER A 55 -28.32 -26.93 24.19
N ASP A 56 -29.05 -27.83 23.51
CA ASP A 56 -30.26 -27.40 22.79
C ASP A 56 -31.27 -26.79 23.77
N TYR A 57 -32.27 -26.06 23.25
CA TYR A 57 -33.34 -25.41 24.03
C TYR A 57 -33.79 -26.26 25.23
N LEU A 58 -33.38 -25.89 26.45
CA LEU A 58 -33.76 -26.62 27.66
C LEU A 58 -35.14 -26.12 28.07
N GLU A 59 -36.16 -26.97 27.92
CA GLU A 59 -37.52 -26.69 28.37
C GLU A 59 -37.61 -26.86 29.89
N TRP A 60 -37.85 -25.76 30.60
CA TRP A 60 -37.90 -25.71 32.06
C TRP A 60 -39.32 -25.94 32.59
N SER A 61 -40.33 -25.51 31.82
CA SER A 61 -41.77 -25.74 31.99
C SER A 61 -42.49 -25.17 30.75
N ASN A 62 -43.80 -25.39 30.63
CA ASN A 62 -44.62 -25.14 29.43
C ASN A 62 -44.40 -23.78 28.73
N ASP A 63 -43.84 -22.75 29.38
CA ASP A 63 -43.67 -21.41 28.81
C ASP A 63 -42.29 -20.76 29.02
N LYS A 64 -41.28 -21.47 29.53
CA LYS A 64 -39.94 -20.87 29.79
C LYS A 64 -38.80 -21.73 29.26
N LYS A 65 -37.96 -21.10 28.45
CA LYS A 65 -36.91 -21.75 27.66
C LYS A 65 -35.57 -21.04 27.87
N GLY A 66 -34.50 -21.79 28.10
CA GLY A 66 -33.15 -21.26 28.30
C GLY A 66 -32.06 -22.19 27.77
N TYR A 67 -30.82 -21.69 27.73
CA TYR A 67 -29.63 -22.44 27.29
C TYR A 67 -28.60 -22.47 28.43
N ALA A 68 -27.83 -23.55 28.52
CA ALA A 68 -26.65 -23.64 29.37
C ALA A 68 -25.41 -23.83 28.50
N VAL A 69 -24.37 -23.03 28.75
CA VAL A 69 -23.03 -23.25 28.21
C VAL A 69 -22.25 -24.07 29.22
N LEU A 70 -21.74 -25.22 28.78
CA LEU A 70 -21.04 -26.19 29.61
C LEU A 70 -19.62 -26.35 29.12
N ASP A 71 -18.63 -26.05 29.93
CA ASP A 71 -17.25 -26.40 29.64
C ASP A 71 -16.98 -27.81 30.15
N VAL A 72 -16.62 -28.72 29.25
CA VAL A 72 -16.47 -30.15 29.54
C VAL A 72 -15.05 -30.61 29.29
N LYS A 73 -14.48 -31.36 30.24
CA LYS A 73 -13.21 -32.09 30.03
C LYS A 73 -13.30 -33.50 30.57
N GLY A 74 -12.90 -34.45 29.74
CA GLY A 74 -12.83 -35.86 30.07
C GLY A 74 -11.44 -36.27 30.54
N TYR A 75 -11.37 -37.07 31.60
CA TYR A 75 -10.13 -37.59 32.17
C TYR A 75 -10.22 -39.10 32.30
N ALA A 76 -9.24 -39.81 31.75
CA ALA A 76 -8.96 -41.21 32.08
C ALA A 76 -7.74 -41.25 33.02
N TYR A 77 -7.84 -41.92 34.16
CA TYR A 77 -6.75 -41.98 35.14
C TYR A 77 -6.62 -43.37 35.78
N GLN A 78 -5.39 -43.79 36.01
CA GLN A 78 -5.08 -45.12 36.55
C GLN A 78 -5.26 -45.18 38.08
N VAL A 79 -5.93 -46.23 38.55
CA VAL A 79 -6.10 -46.57 39.96
C VAL A 79 -5.80 -48.05 40.14
N GLY A 80 -4.57 -48.37 40.56
CA GLY A 80 -4.09 -49.76 40.64
C GLY A 80 -4.01 -50.42 39.26
N SER A 81 -4.63 -51.59 39.11
CA SER A 81 -4.75 -52.34 37.84
C SER A 81 -5.96 -51.93 36.99
N ASN A 82 -6.66 -50.86 37.38
CA ASN A 82 -7.86 -50.38 36.69
C ASN A 82 -7.68 -48.93 36.21
N ILE A 83 -8.48 -48.54 35.23
CA ILE A 83 -8.63 -47.19 34.71
C ILE A 83 -10.00 -46.69 35.12
N LYS A 84 -10.05 -45.45 35.61
CA LYS A 84 -11.29 -44.72 35.85
C LYS A 84 -11.44 -43.59 34.86
N ILE A 85 -12.68 -43.36 34.45
CA ILE A 85 -13.06 -42.23 33.60
C ILE A 85 -13.94 -41.28 34.42
N GLY A 86 -13.58 -40.00 34.39
CA GLY A 86 -14.33 -38.91 35.02
C GLY A 86 -14.42 -37.69 34.12
N ILE A 87 -15.34 -36.79 34.44
CA ILE A 87 -15.57 -35.55 33.68
C ILE A 87 -15.64 -34.39 34.66
N THR A 88 -15.03 -33.28 34.27
CA THR A 88 -15.33 -31.98 34.85
C THR A 88 -16.35 -31.25 34.00
N ILE A 89 -17.40 -30.72 34.64
CA ILE A 89 -18.36 -29.84 33.98
C ILE A 89 -18.37 -28.49 34.69
N GLY A 90 -17.80 -27.49 34.03
CA GLY A 90 -18.10 -26.09 34.35
C GLY A 90 -19.40 -25.69 33.67
N TYR A 91 -20.21 -24.86 34.31
CA TYR A 91 -21.37 -24.27 33.65
C TYR A 91 -21.38 -22.77 33.86
N GLN A 92 -21.65 -22.03 32.79
CA GLN A 92 -21.82 -20.59 32.83
C GLN A 92 -23.30 -20.28 32.74
N THR A 93 -23.85 -19.70 33.80
CA THR A 93 -25.19 -19.09 33.75
C THR A 93 -25.09 -17.69 33.15
N PRO A 94 -26.18 -17.15 32.57
CA PRO A 94 -26.17 -15.82 31.96
C PRO A 94 -25.70 -14.69 32.89
N ASN A 95 -25.79 -14.87 34.22
CA ASN A 95 -25.36 -13.90 35.24
C ASN A 95 -23.89 -14.04 35.66
N GLY A 96 -23.07 -14.80 34.90
CA GLY A 96 -21.62 -14.85 35.10
C GLY A 96 -21.15 -15.69 36.30
N TYR A 97 -22.01 -16.52 36.88
CA TYR A 97 -21.55 -17.51 37.87
C TYR A 97 -20.80 -18.63 37.16
N THR A 98 -19.47 -18.64 37.29
CA THR A 98 -18.65 -19.83 37.13
C THR A 98 -18.59 -20.53 38.48
N ASN A 99 -19.40 -21.57 38.68
CA ASN A 99 -19.09 -22.50 39.76
C ASN A 99 -17.81 -23.25 39.40
N PRO A 100 -16.98 -23.65 40.39
CA PRO A 100 -15.87 -24.55 40.13
C PRO A 100 -16.39 -25.78 39.38
N PRO A 101 -15.63 -26.30 38.39
CA PRO A 101 -16.05 -27.44 37.60
C PRO A 101 -16.52 -28.58 38.50
N ASP A 102 -17.75 -29.02 38.32
CA ASP A 102 -18.34 -30.11 39.08
C ASP A 102 -17.71 -31.42 38.59
N TRP A 103 -17.20 -32.23 39.52
CA TRP A 103 -16.59 -33.51 39.19
C TRP A 103 -17.66 -34.61 39.18
N LEU A 104 -17.94 -35.16 38.00
CA LEU A 104 -18.88 -36.27 37.86
C LEU A 104 -18.11 -37.58 37.88
N ASP A 105 -18.18 -38.24 39.03
CA ASP A 105 -17.40 -39.43 39.31
C ASP A 105 -18.09 -40.71 38.81
N ARG A 106 -17.27 -41.54 38.15
CA ARG A 106 -17.55 -42.88 37.57
C ARG A 106 -18.41 -42.92 36.32
N ILE A 107 -17.73 -43.03 35.18
CA ILE A 107 -18.34 -43.48 33.92
C ILE A 107 -18.00 -44.96 33.66
N GLU A 108 -16.80 -45.45 34.00
CA GLU A 108 -16.41 -46.85 33.78
C GLU A 108 -15.21 -47.24 34.68
N GLU A 109 -15.16 -48.50 35.15
CA GLU A 109 -13.93 -49.11 35.70
C GLU A 109 -13.43 -50.14 34.68
N ILE A 110 -12.29 -49.86 34.05
CA ILE A 110 -11.73 -50.68 32.96
C ILE A 110 -10.49 -51.37 33.49
N SER A 111 -10.46 -52.70 33.52
CA SER A 111 -9.25 -53.43 33.89
C SER A 111 -8.19 -53.33 32.80
N ILE A 112 -6.94 -53.10 33.20
CA ILE A 112 -5.80 -53.09 32.29
C ILE A 112 -5.37 -54.55 32.08
N PRO A 113 -5.50 -55.10 30.85
CA PRO A 113 -5.01 -56.44 30.56
C PRO A 113 -3.51 -56.54 30.83
N SER A 114 -3.04 -57.68 31.32
CA SER A 114 -1.63 -57.88 31.68
C SER A 114 -0.63 -57.72 30.52
N ASN A 115 -1.11 -57.66 29.27
CA ASN A 115 -0.33 -57.49 28.05
C ASN A 115 -0.48 -56.12 27.37
N LYS A 116 -1.11 -55.13 28.02
CA LYS A 116 -1.28 -53.77 27.48
C LYS A 116 -0.90 -52.71 28.50
N THR A 117 -0.41 -51.55 28.03
CA THR A 117 -0.18 -50.39 28.90
C THR A 117 -1.45 -49.56 29.08
N PHE A 118 -1.43 -48.65 30.07
CA PHE A 118 -2.47 -47.65 30.29
C PHE A 118 -2.78 -46.88 28.98
N GLU A 119 -1.75 -46.40 28.30
CA GLU A 119 -1.82 -45.59 27.09
C GLU A 119 -2.41 -46.36 25.90
N GLU A 120 -2.07 -47.64 25.76
CA GLU A 120 -2.60 -48.52 24.71
C GLU A 120 -4.08 -48.83 24.90
N VAL A 121 -4.55 -48.93 26.15
CA VAL A 121 -5.96 -49.19 26.45
C VAL A 121 -6.82 -47.95 26.18
N ILE A 122 -6.33 -46.75 26.52
CA ILE A 122 -7.13 -45.51 26.44
C ILE A 122 -7.00 -44.75 25.12
N LYS A 123 -6.11 -45.16 24.20
CA LYS A 123 -5.81 -44.44 22.95
C LYS A 123 -7.06 -44.04 22.16
N ASP A 124 -8.08 -44.91 22.17
CA ASP A 124 -9.31 -44.76 21.39
C ASP A 124 -10.55 -44.58 22.28
N TYR A 125 -10.39 -44.14 23.54
CA TYR A 125 -11.52 -43.86 24.44
C TYR A 125 -12.01 -42.42 24.28
N TYR A 126 -13.32 -42.26 24.33
CA TYR A 126 -14.03 -40.99 24.38
C TYR A 126 -15.26 -41.14 25.27
N ILE A 127 -15.81 -40.01 25.67
CA ILE A 127 -17.12 -39.90 26.31
C ILE A 127 -18.10 -39.40 25.25
N ASP A 128 -19.32 -39.93 25.16
CA ASP A 128 -20.36 -39.37 24.27
C ASP A 128 -21.62 -38.99 25.05
N PHE A 129 -21.91 -37.70 25.13
CA PHE A 129 -23.16 -37.16 25.65
C PHE A 129 -24.23 -37.25 24.57
N LYS A 130 -25.27 -38.03 24.82
CA LYS A 130 -26.40 -38.14 23.89
C LYS A 130 -27.41 -37.02 24.05
N ASP A 131 -27.66 -36.63 25.29
CA ASP A 131 -28.70 -35.67 25.63
C ASP A 131 -28.38 -35.00 26.98
N ILE A 132 -28.86 -33.77 27.14
CA ILE A 132 -28.73 -32.96 28.35
C ILE A 132 -30.11 -32.42 28.69
N LYS A 133 -30.58 -32.69 29.90
CA LYS A 133 -31.90 -32.23 30.36
C LYS A 133 -31.81 -31.51 31.69
N ILE A 134 -32.62 -30.48 31.88
CA ILE A 134 -32.92 -29.96 33.21
C ILE A 134 -34.19 -30.66 33.67
N VAL A 135 -34.15 -31.25 34.86
CA VAL A 135 -35.33 -31.86 35.47
C VAL A 135 -35.77 -30.97 36.62
N ASP A 136 -37.08 -30.67 36.67
CA ASP A 136 -37.74 -29.72 37.60
C ASP A 136 -37.57 -30.07 39.10
N ASN A 137 -36.96 -31.21 39.41
CA ASN A 137 -36.69 -31.66 40.77
C ASN A 137 -35.42 -31.00 41.35
N GLY A 138 -35.44 -29.67 41.51
CA GLY A 138 -34.40 -28.91 42.23
C GLY A 138 -33.37 -28.18 41.37
N ASN A 139 -33.65 -27.90 40.08
CA ASN A 139 -32.77 -27.19 39.15
C ASN A 139 -31.39 -27.84 38.95
N LYS A 140 -31.34 -29.17 38.78
CA LYS A 140 -30.11 -29.91 38.47
C LYS A 140 -30.04 -30.30 37.00
N LEU A 141 -28.83 -30.32 36.44
CA LEU A 141 -28.61 -30.87 35.10
C LEU A 141 -28.47 -32.37 35.15
N TRP A 142 -29.17 -33.05 34.24
CA TRP A 142 -29.06 -34.47 33.99
C TRP A 142 -28.33 -34.71 32.68
N PHE A 143 -27.32 -35.55 32.76
CA PHE A 143 -26.45 -35.93 31.67
C PHE A 143 -26.69 -37.38 31.30
N TYR A 144 -27.04 -37.62 30.04
CA TYR A 144 -27.16 -38.97 29.48
C TYR A 144 -25.86 -39.29 28.73
N LEU A 145 -25.04 -40.11 29.38
CA LEU A 145 -23.72 -40.48 28.89
C LEU A 145 -23.75 -41.87 28.27
N LYS A 146 -23.06 -42.06 27.15
CA LYS A 146 -22.76 -43.36 26.57
C LYS A 146 -21.24 -43.58 26.52
N GLY A 147 -20.78 -44.63 27.17
CA GLY A 147 -19.40 -45.10 27.04
C GLY A 147 -19.18 -45.89 25.74
N LYS A 148 -17.92 -45.99 25.30
CA LYS A 148 -17.50 -46.75 24.10
C LYS A 148 -18.05 -48.18 24.06
N ASN A 149 -18.22 -48.84 25.21
CA ASN A 149 -18.73 -50.20 25.33
C ASN A 149 -20.24 -50.31 25.57
N GLY A 150 -21.01 -49.23 25.36
CA GLY A 150 -22.48 -49.27 25.40
C GLY A 150 -23.11 -49.10 26.78
N GLY A 151 -22.33 -48.84 27.83
CA GLY A 151 -22.88 -48.42 29.13
C GLY A 151 -23.56 -47.06 29.01
N THR A 152 -24.85 -46.99 29.34
CA THR A 152 -25.61 -45.74 29.49
C THR A 152 -25.65 -45.34 30.96
N PHE A 153 -25.32 -44.09 31.25
CA PHE A 153 -25.30 -43.56 32.60
C PHE A 153 -26.11 -42.28 32.70
N ASP A 154 -26.95 -42.21 33.74
CA ASP A 154 -27.64 -40.99 34.14
C ASP A 154 -26.89 -40.39 35.33
N ARG A 155 -26.40 -39.16 35.17
CA ARG A 155 -25.71 -38.42 36.23
C ARG A 155 -26.34 -37.05 36.40
N GLN A 156 -26.54 -36.64 37.65
CA GLN A 156 -27.01 -35.30 38.01
C GLN A 156 -25.84 -34.41 38.45
N SER A 157 -25.92 -33.10 38.20
CA SER A 157 -25.02 -32.13 38.83
C SER A 157 -25.12 -32.20 40.36
N ALA A 158 -23.99 -32.05 41.06
CA ALA A 158 -23.95 -32.01 42.50
C ALA A 158 -24.61 -30.72 43.02
N GLN A 159 -24.41 -29.61 42.31
CA GLN A 159 -24.96 -28.29 42.65
C GLN A 159 -26.26 -27.97 41.92
N ASN A 160 -27.10 -27.15 42.55
CA ASN A 160 -28.29 -26.57 41.92
C ASN A 160 -27.89 -25.39 41.03
N ILE A 161 -28.57 -25.25 39.90
CA ILE A 161 -28.35 -24.17 38.95
C ILE A 161 -29.38 -23.07 39.20
N LYS A 162 -28.90 -21.85 39.43
CA LYS A 162 -29.75 -20.66 39.53
C LYS A 162 -29.84 -20.04 38.12
N LEU A 163 -30.95 -20.25 37.42
CA LEU A 163 -31.16 -19.68 36.09
C LEU A 163 -32.00 -18.41 36.16
N ASP A 164 -31.58 -17.39 35.42
CA ASP A 164 -32.33 -16.16 35.21
C ASP A 164 -32.96 -16.19 33.80
N PRO A 165 -34.28 -16.35 33.69
CA PRO A 165 -34.98 -16.44 32.41
C PRO A 165 -35.06 -15.09 31.65
N THR A 166 -34.54 -13.99 32.22
CA THR A 166 -34.56 -12.66 31.60
C THR A 166 -33.24 -12.26 30.96
N ALA A 167 -32.19 -13.06 31.12
CA ALA A 167 -30.87 -12.71 30.63
C ALA A 167 -30.73 -12.98 29.12
N SER A 168 -30.37 -11.94 28.38
CA SER A 168 -30.03 -12.00 26.96
C SER A 168 -28.94 -13.04 26.71
N VAL A 169 -29.10 -13.85 25.65
CA VAL A 169 -28.08 -14.82 25.17
C VAL A 169 -26.72 -14.12 25.15
N LYS A 170 -25.77 -14.59 25.96
CA LYS A 170 -24.42 -14.04 25.94
C LYS A 170 -23.71 -14.61 24.71
N GLU A 171 -23.31 -13.73 23.80
CA GLU A 171 -22.59 -14.08 22.57
C GLU A 171 -21.38 -14.97 22.87
N PRO A 172 -21.01 -15.90 21.95
CA PRO A 172 -19.78 -16.67 22.07
C PRO A 172 -18.57 -15.73 22.26
N VAL A 173 -17.74 -16.04 23.26
CA VAL A 173 -16.53 -15.26 23.57
C VAL A 173 -15.38 -15.72 22.67
N TRP A 174 -14.64 -14.77 22.12
CA TRP A 174 -13.47 -15.06 21.29
C TRP A 174 -12.39 -15.85 22.07
N PRO A 175 -11.73 -16.86 21.46
CA PRO A 175 -11.83 -17.33 20.07
C PRO A 175 -12.72 -18.59 19.89
N ASN A 176 -13.83 -18.72 20.62
CA ASN A 176 -14.68 -19.90 20.52
C ASN A 176 -15.49 -19.93 19.20
N PRO A 177 -15.91 -21.10 18.70
CA PRO A 177 -16.77 -21.20 17.53
C PRO A 177 -18.01 -20.30 17.60
N GLY A 178 -18.31 -19.61 16.50
CA GLY A 178 -19.39 -18.64 16.39
C GLY A 178 -19.12 -17.27 17.02
N SER A 179 -17.91 -17.02 17.53
CA SER A 179 -17.53 -15.71 18.04
C SER A 179 -16.99 -14.79 16.95
N ILE A 180 -17.07 -13.48 17.20
CA ILE A 180 -16.49 -12.43 16.35
C ILE A 180 -15.49 -11.62 17.17
N GLN A 181 -14.40 -11.20 16.52
CA GLN A 181 -13.48 -10.17 17.01
C GLN A 181 -13.48 -8.98 16.07
N VAL A 182 -13.37 -7.77 16.63
CA VAL A 182 -13.23 -6.54 15.88
C VAL A 182 -11.96 -5.85 16.35
N THR A 183 -11.13 -5.44 15.40
CA THR A 183 -9.93 -4.63 15.65
C THR A 183 -10.03 -3.36 14.83
N ASN A 184 -9.75 -2.22 15.46
CA ASN A 184 -9.71 -0.93 14.80
C ASN A 184 -8.33 -0.30 15.05
N THR A 185 -7.65 0.13 14.00
CA THR A 185 -6.32 0.73 14.09
C THR A 185 -6.22 1.98 13.24
N ALA A 186 -5.39 2.92 13.66
CA ALA A 186 -5.07 4.12 12.89
C ALA A 186 -3.55 4.28 12.80
N LEU A 187 -3.02 4.26 11.58
CA LEU A 187 -1.60 4.38 11.31
C LEU A 187 -1.31 5.73 10.61
N PRO A 188 -0.30 6.50 11.05
CA PRO A 188 0.04 7.75 10.41
C PRO A 188 0.55 7.51 8.98
N VAL A 189 0.09 8.32 8.03
CA VAL A 189 0.49 8.21 6.63
C VAL A 189 1.90 8.76 6.44
N SER A 190 2.72 8.11 5.60
CA SER A 190 4.07 8.59 5.27
C SER A 190 4.32 8.54 3.76
N VAL A 191 4.84 9.62 3.19
CA VAL A 191 5.18 9.73 1.77
C VAL A 191 6.69 9.94 1.65
N GLY A 192 7.39 9.06 0.92
CA GLY A 192 8.85 9.13 0.79
C GLY A 192 9.61 9.01 2.13
N GLY A 193 9.02 8.33 3.13
CA GLY A 193 9.56 8.23 4.49
C GLY A 193 9.28 9.44 5.38
N ILE A 194 8.49 10.42 4.91
CA ILE A 194 8.10 11.61 5.67
C ILE A 194 6.65 11.46 6.12
N ARG A 195 6.41 11.48 7.44
CA ARG A 195 5.08 11.47 8.06
C ARG A 195 4.28 12.69 7.58
N GLN A 196 3.08 12.44 7.08
CA GLN A 196 2.07 13.47 6.83
C GLN A 196 1.30 13.70 8.14
N GLU A 197 1.60 14.81 8.83
CA GLU A 197 0.89 15.17 10.06
C GLU A 197 -0.57 15.52 9.74
N GLY A 198 -1.49 15.11 10.62
CA GLY A 198 -2.92 15.34 10.40
C GLY A 198 -3.61 14.34 9.48
N LEU A 199 -2.93 13.29 9.00
CA LEU A 199 -3.49 12.26 8.12
C LEU A 199 -3.20 10.84 8.63
N TRP A 200 -4.24 10.01 8.74
CA TRP A 200 -4.13 8.61 9.17
C TRP A 200 -4.85 7.67 8.22
N GLN A 201 -4.26 6.50 8.00
CA GLN A 201 -4.95 5.34 7.44
C GLN A 201 -5.63 4.60 8.59
N VAL A 202 -6.94 4.46 8.52
CA VAL A 202 -7.72 3.64 9.44
C VAL A 202 -7.92 2.26 8.82
N GLU A 203 -7.79 1.22 9.64
CA GLU A 203 -8.18 -0.15 9.30
C GLU A 203 -9.15 -0.68 10.36
N LEU A 204 -10.37 -1.00 9.91
CA LEU A 204 -11.33 -1.76 10.68
C LEU A 204 -11.35 -3.20 10.16
N LYS A 205 -11.00 -4.14 11.02
CA LYS A 205 -10.93 -5.57 10.73
C LYS A 205 -11.94 -6.35 11.59
N VAL A 206 -12.75 -7.19 10.95
CA VAL A 206 -13.74 -8.07 11.59
C VAL A 206 -13.39 -9.52 11.28
N GLU A 207 -13.15 -10.30 12.32
CA GLU A 207 -12.72 -11.70 12.23
C GLU A 207 -13.78 -12.61 12.86
N GLY A 208 -14.05 -13.75 12.22
CA GLY A 208 -14.98 -14.75 12.70
C GLY A 208 -14.30 -16.07 13.05
N LYS A 209 -14.90 -16.79 13.98
CA LYS A 209 -14.68 -18.23 14.17
C LYS A 209 -15.92 -18.97 13.72
N ASN A 210 -15.77 -19.88 12.76
CA ASN A 210 -16.91 -20.55 12.15
C ASN A 210 -17.67 -21.33 13.21
N LYS A 211 -19.00 -21.43 13.05
CA LYS A 211 -19.79 -22.36 13.86
C LYS A 211 -19.37 -23.80 13.57
N ILE A 212 -19.43 -24.64 14.60
CA ILE A 212 -19.33 -26.10 14.42
C ILE A 212 -20.61 -26.58 13.72
N MET A 213 -20.47 -27.33 12.63
CA MET A 213 -21.61 -27.96 11.96
C MET A 213 -22.00 -29.23 12.73
N THR A 214 -23.21 -29.25 13.30
CA THR A 214 -23.71 -30.38 14.11
C THR A 214 -24.23 -31.54 13.28
N GLU A 215 -24.48 -31.32 11.99
CA GLU A 215 -24.90 -32.33 11.03
C GLU A 215 -23.94 -32.29 9.82
N PRO A 216 -23.57 -33.44 9.23
CA PRO A 216 -22.74 -33.49 8.03
C PRO A 216 -23.31 -32.64 6.90
N THR A 217 -22.42 -31.87 6.27
CA THR A 217 -22.74 -31.03 5.12
C THR A 217 -21.98 -31.56 3.92
N ASP A 218 -22.71 -31.95 2.88
CA ASP A 218 -22.14 -32.47 1.65
C ASP A 218 -22.30 -31.42 0.55
N VAL A 219 -21.18 -30.98 -0.03
CA VAL A 219 -21.14 -29.95 -1.08
C VAL A 219 -20.72 -30.59 -2.39
N VAL A 220 -21.42 -30.33 -3.49
CA VAL A 220 -21.02 -30.79 -4.83
C VAL A 220 -20.79 -29.59 -5.74
N LEU A 221 -19.55 -29.44 -6.18
CA LEU A 221 -19.13 -28.46 -7.18
C LEU A 221 -19.46 -28.99 -8.57
N VAL A 222 -20.33 -28.30 -9.30
CA VAL A 222 -20.78 -28.67 -10.65
C VAL A 222 -20.19 -27.68 -11.64
N LEU A 223 -19.15 -28.12 -12.36
CA LEU A 223 -18.22 -27.28 -13.08
C LEU A 223 -18.40 -27.44 -14.60
N ASP A 224 -18.72 -26.34 -15.27
CA ASP A 224 -18.80 -26.28 -16.72
C ASP A 224 -17.40 -26.24 -17.35
N ARG A 225 -17.16 -27.17 -18.29
CA ARG A 225 -15.95 -27.26 -19.11
C ARG A 225 -16.28 -27.28 -20.61
N SER A 226 -17.39 -26.67 -21.00
CA SER A 226 -17.81 -26.50 -22.39
C SER A 226 -16.82 -25.66 -23.20
N GLY A 227 -16.94 -25.71 -24.53
CA GLY A 227 -16.06 -24.93 -25.41
C GLY A 227 -16.19 -23.41 -25.24
N SER A 228 -17.33 -22.91 -24.77
CA SER A 228 -17.52 -21.47 -24.52
C SER A 228 -16.74 -20.96 -23.30
N MET A 229 -16.39 -21.87 -22.37
CA MET A 229 -15.47 -21.59 -21.26
C MET A 229 -14.00 -21.45 -21.68
N ALA A 230 -13.66 -21.85 -22.92
CA ALA A 230 -12.29 -21.76 -23.46
C ALA A 230 -11.91 -20.37 -23.99
N ASN A 231 -12.85 -19.42 -24.01
CA ASN A 231 -12.60 -18.08 -24.52
C ASN A 231 -11.63 -17.32 -23.61
N GLU A 232 -10.60 -16.71 -24.21
CA GLU A 232 -9.70 -15.77 -23.53
C GLU A 232 -10.49 -14.53 -23.11
N VAL A 233 -10.24 -14.06 -21.89
CA VAL A 233 -10.87 -12.88 -21.32
C VAL A 233 -9.83 -11.83 -20.92
N GLY A 234 -10.28 -10.69 -20.40
CA GLY A 234 -9.45 -9.51 -20.15
C GLY A 234 -8.44 -9.63 -18.99
N ASP A 235 -8.43 -10.75 -18.28
CA ASP A 235 -7.54 -10.99 -17.14
C ASP A 235 -6.25 -11.70 -17.56
N TYR A 236 -5.16 -11.51 -16.81
CA TYR A 236 -3.83 -12.00 -17.17
C TYR A 236 -3.17 -12.76 -16.02
N LEU A 237 -2.51 -13.87 -16.36
CA LEU A 237 -1.56 -14.53 -15.51
C LEU A 237 -0.16 -14.03 -15.84
N CYS A 238 0.46 -13.35 -14.88
CA CYS A 238 1.79 -12.78 -14.97
C CYS A 238 2.56 -13.01 -13.65
N ASN A 239 3.88 -13.06 -13.73
CA ASN A 239 4.72 -13.18 -12.53
C ASN A 239 5.00 -11.82 -11.85
N ASN A 240 4.44 -10.72 -12.37
CA ASN A 240 4.71 -9.35 -11.94
C ASN A 240 3.39 -8.59 -11.79
N GLU A 241 3.14 -7.93 -10.65
CA GLU A 241 1.97 -7.07 -10.48
C GLU A 241 1.89 -5.99 -11.57
N GLU A 242 0.71 -5.76 -12.14
CA GLU A 242 0.49 -4.64 -13.06
C GLU A 242 0.79 -3.32 -12.33
N HIS A 243 1.70 -2.56 -12.90
CA HIS A 243 2.17 -1.33 -12.29
C HIS A 243 2.68 -0.36 -13.34
N ILE A 244 2.16 0.86 -13.29
CA ILE A 244 2.61 1.96 -14.13
C ILE A 244 3.09 3.06 -13.19
N HIS A 245 4.30 3.57 -13.40
CA HIS A 245 4.78 4.67 -12.57
C HIS A 245 4.00 5.94 -12.89
N THR A 246 3.17 6.38 -11.94
CA THR A 246 2.49 7.67 -12.01
C THR A 246 3.40 8.77 -11.45
N ARG A 247 3.00 10.04 -11.57
CA ARG A 247 3.75 11.19 -11.02
C ARG A 247 4.05 11.06 -9.52
N LYS A 248 3.23 10.31 -8.76
CA LYS A 248 3.40 10.01 -7.33
C LYS A 248 4.52 8.97 -7.07
N CYS A 249 4.94 8.22 -8.07
CA CYS A 249 6.02 7.21 -8.00
C CYS A 249 7.42 7.79 -8.20
N TYR A 250 7.52 9.08 -8.52
CA TYR A 250 8.77 9.78 -8.73
C TYR A 250 8.97 10.82 -7.63
N SER A 251 10.20 10.89 -7.11
CA SER A 251 10.60 12.03 -6.27
C SER A 251 10.58 13.31 -7.08
N ASN A 252 10.69 14.44 -6.37
CA ASN A 252 10.81 15.77 -6.98
C ASN A 252 12.04 15.91 -7.90
N ARG A 253 12.98 14.96 -7.87
CA ARG A 253 14.15 14.88 -8.78
C ARG A 253 13.96 13.89 -9.94
N GLN A 254 12.73 13.48 -10.23
CA GLN A 254 12.40 12.42 -11.21
C GLN A 254 13.06 11.07 -10.94
N LEU A 255 13.65 10.86 -9.76
CA LEU A 255 14.15 9.55 -9.34
C LEU A 255 12.95 8.70 -8.94
N LEU A 256 12.86 7.51 -9.52
CA LEU A 256 11.83 6.54 -9.19
C LEU A 256 11.95 6.14 -7.71
N ILE A 257 10.93 6.49 -6.91
CA ILE A 257 10.83 6.14 -5.48
C ILE A 257 9.88 4.97 -5.23
N CYS A 258 9.15 4.54 -6.26
CA CYS A 258 8.38 3.32 -6.20
C CYS A 258 9.30 2.10 -6.30
N GLY A 259 9.21 1.19 -5.33
CA GLY A 259 9.96 -0.07 -5.31
C GLY A 259 9.37 -1.18 -6.18
N LYS A 260 8.30 -0.89 -6.94
CA LYS A 260 7.64 -1.86 -7.84
C LYS A 260 8.19 -1.74 -9.26
N THR A 261 8.47 -2.88 -9.88
CA THR A 261 8.88 -2.96 -11.29
C THR A 261 7.70 -2.56 -12.17
N GLU A 262 7.94 -1.69 -13.16
CA GLU A 262 6.93 -1.32 -14.14
C GLU A 262 6.52 -2.54 -14.98
N HIS A 263 5.21 -2.82 -15.03
CA HIS A 263 4.67 -3.91 -15.81
C HIS A 263 3.33 -3.50 -16.41
N ARG A 264 3.22 -3.63 -17.73
CA ARG A 264 1.95 -3.57 -18.46
C ARG A 264 1.68 -4.96 -19.02
N HIS A 265 0.43 -5.42 -18.90
CA HIS A 265 0.01 -6.68 -19.48
C HIS A 265 0.18 -6.65 -21.02
N GLY A 266 1.11 -7.47 -21.53
CA GLY A 266 1.49 -7.58 -22.94
C GLY A 266 1.80 -9.04 -23.31
N ASN A 267 2.48 -9.29 -24.45
CA ASN A 267 2.71 -10.65 -24.97
C ASN A 267 3.48 -11.61 -24.03
N SER A 268 4.12 -11.10 -22.98
CA SER A 268 4.77 -11.89 -21.93
C SER A 268 3.81 -12.40 -20.85
N CYS A 269 2.56 -11.95 -20.85
CA CYS A 269 1.52 -12.32 -19.90
C CYS A 269 0.47 -13.18 -20.60
N LYS A 270 0.13 -14.30 -19.98
CA LYS A 270 -0.88 -15.19 -20.54
C LYS A 270 -2.26 -14.61 -20.26
N ARG A 271 -3.07 -14.35 -21.28
CA ARG A 271 -4.50 -14.09 -21.08
C ARG A 271 -5.15 -15.34 -20.50
N LEU A 272 -5.91 -15.14 -19.43
CA LEU A 272 -6.65 -16.22 -18.81
C LEU A 272 -7.93 -16.50 -19.59
N THR A 273 -8.28 -17.77 -19.65
CA THR A 273 -9.59 -18.23 -20.12
C THR A 273 -10.59 -18.29 -18.96
N ARG A 274 -11.90 -18.27 -19.25
CA ARG A 274 -12.93 -18.44 -18.21
C ARG A 274 -12.76 -19.71 -17.40
N VAL A 275 -12.37 -20.81 -18.05
CA VAL A 275 -12.13 -22.08 -17.36
C VAL A 275 -10.95 -22.00 -16.38
N GLU A 276 -9.92 -21.20 -16.68
CA GLU A 276 -8.77 -21.00 -15.80
C GLU A 276 -9.11 -20.10 -14.61
N ILE A 277 -9.95 -19.08 -14.83
CA ILE A 277 -10.52 -18.27 -13.76
C ILE A 277 -11.38 -19.14 -12.84
N ALA A 278 -12.27 -19.96 -13.41
CA ALA A 278 -13.08 -20.93 -12.66
C ALA A 278 -12.22 -21.91 -11.86
N LYS A 279 -11.12 -22.40 -12.45
CA LYS A 279 -10.16 -23.29 -11.78
C LYS A 279 -9.50 -22.63 -10.57
N GLN A 280 -9.04 -21.39 -10.71
CA GLN A 280 -8.43 -20.64 -9.60
C GLN A 280 -9.45 -20.37 -8.47
N ALA A 281 -10.64 -19.91 -8.82
CA ALA A 281 -11.69 -19.64 -7.86
C ALA A 281 -12.19 -20.91 -7.14
N THR A 282 -12.27 -22.03 -7.85
CA THR A 282 -12.67 -23.33 -7.28
C THR A 282 -11.61 -23.88 -6.33
N ASN A 283 -10.32 -23.72 -6.66
CA ASN A 283 -9.24 -24.09 -5.73
C ASN A 283 -9.31 -23.28 -4.44
N ASN A 284 -9.47 -21.95 -4.55
CA ASN A 284 -9.62 -21.07 -3.39
C ASN A 284 -10.84 -21.46 -2.53
N PHE A 285 -11.98 -21.79 -3.17
CA PHE A 285 -13.16 -22.31 -2.48
C PHE A 285 -12.86 -23.57 -1.65
N VAL A 286 -12.19 -24.57 -2.25
CA VAL A 286 -11.82 -25.82 -1.56
C VAL A 286 -10.86 -25.54 -0.39
N GLU A 287 -9.89 -24.63 -0.58
CA GLU A 287 -8.94 -24.25 0.46
C GLU A 287 -9.61 -23.57 1.66
N GLN A 288 -10.57 -22.67 1.41
CA GLN A 288 -11.29 -21.94 2.45
C GLN A 288 -12.38 -22.78 3.13
N LEU A 289 -13.06 -23.67 2.40
CA LEU A 289 -14.12 -24.51 2.98
C LEU A 289 -13.56 -25.64 3.86
N LEU A 290 -12.34 -26.12 3.57
CA LEU A 290 -11.69 -27.22 4.29
C LEU A 290 -10.48 -26.73 5.09
N LEU A 291 -10.70 -25.87 6.09
CA LEU A 291 -9.63 -25.33 6.94
C LEU A 291 -8.94 -26.46 7.75
N GLU A 292 -7.61 -26.43 7.81
CA GLU A 292 -6.81 -27.53 8.38
C GLU A 292 -6.98 -27.67 9.90
N ASN A 293 -7.24 -26.57 10.60
CA ASN A 293 -7.48 -26.52 12.04
C ASN A 293 -8.89 -27.02 12.43
N GLU A 294 -9.75 -27.34 11.45
CA GLU A 294 -11.14 -27.76 11.68
C GLU A 294 -11.38 -29.25 11.42
N LYS A 295 -10.36 -30.06 11.08
CA LYS A 295 -10.53 -31.50 10.84
C LYS A 295 -11.13 -32.27 12.03
N GLU A 296 -11.01 -31.72 13.24
CA GLU A 296 -11.59 -32.29 14.45
C GLU A 296 -13.06 -31.90 14.69
N HIS A 297 -13.59 -30.90 13.95
CA HIS A 297 -14.89 -30.28 14.22
C HIS A 297 -15.81 -30.06 13.00
N ASN A 298 -15.34 -30.17 11.76
CA ASN A 298 -16.17 -29.96 10.56
C ASN A 298 -16.39 -31.23 9.75
N SER A 299 -17.63 -31.70 9.75
CA SER A 299 -18.12 -32.81 8.92
C SER A 299 -18.52 -32.33 7.52
N ILE A 300 -17.62 -31.64 6.81
CA ILE A 300 -17.86 -31.23 5.42
C ILE A 300 -17.14 -32.16 4.45
N LYS A 301 -17.88 -32.67 3.46
CA LYS A 301 -17.30 -33.36 2.31
C LYS A 301 -17.63 -32.62 1.04
N VAL A 302 -16.70 -32.63 0.11
CA VAL A 302 -16.84 -31.98 -1.19
C VAL A 302 -16.75 -33.03 -2.29
N GLY A 303 -17.65 -32.94 -3.27
CA GLY A 303 -17.63 -33.70 -4.51
C GLY A 303 -17.44 -32.77 -5.69
N ILE A 304 -16.88 -33.28 -6.78
CA ILE A 304 -16.66 -32.52 -8.02
C ILE A 304 -17.34 -33.25 -9.17
N VAL A 305 -18.11 -32.52 -9.95
CA VAL A 305 -18.78 -32.99 -11.16
C VAL A 305 -18.44 -32.03 -12.29
N ALA A 306 -17.68 -32.49 -13.28
CA ALA A 306 -17.41 -31.72 -14.49
C ALA A 306 -18.38 -32.11 -15.61
N PHE A 307 -18.89 -31.13 -16.35
CA PHE A 307 -19.76 -31.38 -17.49
C PHE A 307 -19.37 -30.55 -18.72
N ALA A 308 -19.56 -31.13 -19.90
CA ALA A 308 -19.66 -30.41 -21.17
C ALA A 308 -20.86 -30.99 -21.94
N THR A 309 -20.65 -31.58 -23.12
CA THR A 309 -21.70 -32.35 -23.81
C THR A 309 -22.18 -33.52 -22.94
N ASN A 310 -21.25 -34.15 -22.21
CA ASN A 310 -21.50 -35.22 -21.27
C ASN A 310 -20.77 -34.96 -19.95
N VAL A 311 -21.22 -35.64 -18.90
CA VAL A 311 -20.43 -35.88 -17.69
C VAL A 311 -19.52 -37.08 -17.93
N GLU A 312 -18.22 -36.90 -17.68
CA GLU A 312 -17.21 -37.97 -17.74
C GLU A 312 -16.80 -38.36 -16.32
N GLU A 313 -16.96 -39.64 -15.96
CA GLU A 313 -16.60 -40.11 -14.60
C GLU A 313 -15.12 -39.89 -14.27
N SER A 314 -14.22 -39.98 -15.26
CA SER A 314 -12.80 -39.70 -15.09
C SER A 314 -12.49 -38.26 -14.69
N ARG A 315 -13.46 -37.34 -14.81
CA ARG A 315 -13.38 -35.92 -14.46
C ARG A 315 -14.24 -35.55 -13.26
N CYS A 316 -14.82 -36.55 -12.60
CA CYS A 316 -15.59 -36.38 -11.37
C CYS A 316 -14.78 -36.89 -10.18
N THR A 317 -15.05 -36.31 -9.01
CA THR A 317 -14.47 -36.75 -7.74
C THR A 317 -15.62 -36.99 -6.77
N SER A 318 -15.70 -38.18 -6.18
CA SER A 318 -16.70 -38.50 -5.16
C SER A 318 -16.50 -37.66 -3.90
N LEU A 319 -17.54 -37.57 -3.06
CA LEU A 319 -17.51 -36.82 -1.80
C LEU A 319 -16.32 -37.25 -0.92
N THR A 320 -15.45 -36.30 -0.58
CA THR A 320 -14.28 -36.48 0.28
C THR A 320 -13.96 -35.20 1.04
N ASP A 321 -13.25 -35.33 2.17
CA ASP A 321 -12.67 -34.22 2.94
C ASP A 321 -11.16 -34.05 2.66
N ASP A 322 -10.58 -34.89 1.80
CA ASP A 322 -9.18 -34.78 1.41
C ASP A 322 -8.96 -33.64 0.41
N LYS A 323 -8.53 -32.50 0.94
CA LYS A 323 -8.13 -31.30 0.19
C LYS A 323 -7.18 -31.62 -0.97
N THR A 324 -6.20 -32.51 -0.78
CA THR A 324 -5.22 -32.82 -1.84
C THR A 324 -5.88 -33.51 -3.03
N THR A 325 -6.78 -34.47 -2.76
CA THR A 325 -7.57 -35.14 -3.79
C THR A 325 -8.49 -34.16 -4.51
N LEU A 326 -9.13 -33.25 -3.78
CA LEU A 326 -10.03 -32.25 -4.37
C LEU A 326 -9.30 -31.27 -5.29
N LEU A 327 -8.16 -30.70 -4.87
CA LEU A 327 -7.39 -29.78 -5.70
C LEU A 327 -6.88 -30.44 -7.00
N LYS A 328 -6.49 -31.73 -6.93
CA LYS A 328 -6.19 -32.51 -8.13
C LYS A 328 -7.45 -32.76 -8.97
N GLY A 329 -8.57 -33.07 -8.33
CA GLY A 329 -9.88 -33.26 -8.95
C GLY A 329 -10.33 -32.02 -9.73
N VAL A 330 -10.19 -30.82 -9.16
CA VAL A 330 -10.49 -29.55 -9.84
C VAL A 330 -9.59 -29.39 -11.07
N ALA A 331 -8.30 -29.70 -10.93
CA ALA A 331 -7.38 -29.60 -12.04
C ALA A 331 -7.75 -30.53 -13.22
N THR A 332 -8.19 -31.75 -12.94
CA THR A 332 -8.67 -32.72 -13.94
C THR A 332 -10.06 -32.38 -14.49
N ALA A 333 -10.96 -31.89 -13.64
CA ALA A 333 -12.32 -31.51 -14.00
C ALA A 333 -12.35 -30.43 -15.09
N LEU A 334 -11.48 -29.44 -14.97
CA LEU A 334 -11.47 -28.23 -15.80
C LEU A 334 -10.39 -28.23 -16.90
N ASP A 335 -9.72 -29.36 -17.13
CA ASP A 335 -8.72 -29.49 -18.19
C ASP A 335 -9.34 -29.69 -19.58
N ASN A 336 -8.71 -29.14 -20.62
CA ASN A 336 -9.13 -29.26 -22.03
C ASN A 336 -10.63 -28.93 -22.27
N PRO A 337 -11.07 -27.68 -22.05
CA PRO A 337 -12.47 -27.28 -22.24
C PRO A 337 -12.93 -27.49 -23.69
N ALA A 338 -14.01 -28.27 -23.88
CA ALA A 338 -14.52 -28.64 -25.19
C ALA A 338 -15.92 -29.25 -25.10
N GLY A 339 -16.71 -29.08 -26.16
CA GLY A 339 -18.07 -29.61 -26.28
C GLY A 339 -19.14 -28.57 -25.94
N GLY A 340 -20.39 -29.02 -25.82
CA GLY A 340 -21.52 -28.17 -25.44
C GLY A 340 -21.73 -28.09 -23.93
N THR A 341 -22.92 -27.64 -23.54
CA THR A 341 -23.26 -27.26 -22.16
C THR A 341 -24.47 -28.06 -21.69
N ASN A 342 -24.22 -29.21 -21.05
CA ASN A 342 -25.24 -30.15 -20.54
C ASN A 342 -25.41 -30.03 -19.02
N MET A 343 -25.97 -28.90 -18.56
CA MET A 343 -26.21 -28.66 -17.14
C MET A 343 -27.11 -29.73 -16.50
N VAL A 344 -28.03 -30.32 -17.27
CA VAL A 344 -28.93 -31.40 -16.80
C VAL A 344 -28.14 -32.57 -16.24
N GLN A 345 -27.13 -33.06 -16.97
CA GLN A 345 -26.31 -34.18 -16.48
C GLN A 345 -25.46 -33.78 -15.28
N GLY A 346 -24.89 -32.57 -15.28
CA GLY A 346 -24.13 -32.05 -14.15
C GLY A 346 -24.95 -32.03 -12.85
N ILE A 347 -26.14 -31.42 -12.91
CA ILE A 347 -27.06 -31.32 -11.76
C ILE A 347 -27.54 -32.70 -11.31
N ASN A 348 -27.94 -33.58 -12.23
CA ASN A 348 -28.41 -34.91 -11.88
C ASN A 348 -27.31 -35.77 -11.25
N LYS A 349 -26.07 -35.66 -11.73
CA LYS A 349 -24.93 -36.38 -11.16
C LYS A 349 -24.60 -35.85 -9.75
N ALA A 350 -24.67 -34.54 -9.55
CA ALA A 350 -24.51 -33.95 -8.22
C ALA A 350 -25.57 -34.42 -7.25
N LYS A 351 -26.84 -34.41 -7.67
CA LYS A 351 -27.95 -34.98 -6.90
C LYS A 351 -27.69 -36.45 -6.55
N LEU A 352 -27.19 -37.25 -7.49
CA LEU A 352 -26.87 -38.66 -7.25
C LEU A 352 -25.79 -38.84 -6.17
N TYR A 353 -24.77 -37.98 -6.12
CA TYR A 353 -23.78 -38.00 -5.03
C TYR A 353 -24.41 -37.67 -3.68
N LEU A 354 -25.25 -36.63 -3.62
CA LEU A 354 -25.92 -36.21 -2.39
C LEU A 354 -26.92 -37.27 -1.88
N ASP A 355 -27.70 -37.87 -2.79
CA ASP A 355 -28.63 -38.95 -2.47
C ASP A 355 -27.90 -40.18 -1.93
N ALA A 356 -26.79 -40.59 -2.59
CA ALA A 356 -26.01 -41.75 -2.17
C ALA A 356 -25.35 -41.54 -0.79
N ALA A 357 -25.04 -40.30 -0.43
CA ALA A 357 -24.54 -39.93 0.89
C ALA A 357 -25.63 -39.82 1.96
N ASN A 358 -26.93 -39.88 1.60
CA ASN A 358 -28.06 -39.53 2.47
C ASN A 358 -27.90 -38.15 3.11
N SER A 359 -27.48 -37.18 2.29
CA SER A 359 -27.13 -35.83 2.75
C SER A 359 -28.34 -35.14 3.38
N LYS A 360 -28.24 -34.75 4.66
CA LYS A 360 -29.26 -33.92 5.31
C LYS A 360 -29.11 -32.45 4.96
N ASN A 361 -27.85 -31.99 4.83
CA ASN A 361 -27.48 -30.64 4.39
C ASN A 361 -26.71 -30.76 3.07
N GLY A 362 -27.43 -31.00 1.97
CA GLY A 362 -26.83 -31.13 0.65
C GLY A 362 -26.80 -29.81 -0.11
N ILE A 363 -25.65 -29.45 -0.66
CA ILE A 363 -25.44 -28.17 -1.36
C ILE A 363 -24.84 -28.45 -2.75
N ILE A 364 -25.37 -27.80 -3.78
CA ILE A 364 -24.85 -27.83 -5.14
C ILE A 364 -24.34 -26.44 -5.48
N VAL A 365 -23.09 -26.32 -5.94
CA VAL A 365 -22.52 -25.07 -6.45
C VAL A 365 -22.28 -25.23 -7.95
N LEU A 366 -23.19 -24.69 -8.76
CA LEU A 366 -23.15 -24.74 -10.21
C LEU A 366 -22.41 -23.52 -10.77
N ILE A 367 -21.33 -23.76 -11.51
CA ILE A 367 -20.54 -22.72 -12.20
C ILE A 367 -20.64 -22.97 -13.70
N SER A 368 -21.17 -22.01 -14.47
CA SER A 368 -21.36 -22.12 -15.92
C SER A 368 -21.39 -20.74 -16.59
N ASP A 369 -21.03 -20.66 -17.86
CA ASP A 369 -21.27 -19.47 -18.69
C ASP A 369 -22.67 -19.44 -19.34
N GLY A 370 -23.57 -20.31 -18.86
CA GLY A 370 -24.97 -19.98 -18.64
C GLY A 370 -25.97 -20.44 -19.68
N GLU A 371 -25.59 -20.79 -20.92
CA GLU A 371 -26.58 -21.24 -21.92
C GLU A 371 -26.58 -22.77 -22.12
N PRO A 372 -27.63 -23.50 -21.69
CA PRO A 372 -27.68 -24.94 -21.87
C PRO A 372 -27.94 -25.28 -23.34
N THR A 373 -27.02 -26.05 -23.94
CA THR A 373 -27.08 -26.43 -25.36
C THR A 373 -27.38 -27.92 -25.57
N TYR A 374 -27.36 -28.72 -24.49
CA TYR A 374 -27.57 -30.17 -24.55
C TYR A 374 -28.42 -30.68 -23.37
N TYR A 375 -29.18 -31.75 -23.63
CA TYR A 375 -29.72 -32.64 -22.61
C TYR A 375 -29.92 -34.04 -23.21
N HIS A 376 -29.94 -35.07 -22.38
CA HIS A 376 -30.23 -36.44 -22.82
C HIS A 376 -31.63 -36.85 -22.42
N THR A 377 -32.33 -37.54 -23.31
CA THR A 377 -33.60 -38.21 -22.99
C THR A 377 -33.34 -39.59 -22.39
N THR A 378 -34.32 -40.16 -21.70
CA THR A 378 -34.29 -41.53 -21.17
C THR A 378 -34.02 -42.61 -22.23
N SER A 379 -34.13 -42.28 -23.51
CA SER A 379 -33.87 -43.14 -24.67
C SER A 379 -32.41 -43.20 -25.11
N GLY A 380 -31.49 -42.47 -24.45
CA GLY A 380 -30.05 -42.47 -24.78
C GLY A 380 -29.65 -41.70 -26.04
N ASN A 381 -30.62 -41.19 -26.82
CA ASN A 381 -30.35 -40.33 -27.97
C ASN A 381 -30.08 -38.90 -27.47
N GLY A 382 -28.80 -38.52 -27.39
CA GLY A 382 -28.39 -37.14 -27.18
C GLY A 382 -28.85 -36.27 -28.35
N VAL A 383 -29.52 -35.15 -28.06
CA VAL A 383 -29.93 -34.19 -29.08
C VAL A 383 -28.89 -33.07 -29.14
N LEU A 384 -28.42 -32.78 -30.37
CA LEU A 384 -27.56 -31.65 -30.76
C LEU A 384 -28.39 -30.36 -30.93
N GLY A 385 -27.78 -29.20 -30.66
CA GLY A 385 -28.27 -27.87 -31.08
C GLY A 385 -28.23 -27.66 -32.60
N GLY A 386 -28.92 -26.69 -33.20
CA GLY A 386 -29.74 -25.62 -32.63
C GLY A 386 -30.93 -25.26 -33.52
N GLY A 387 -31.74 -24.34 -33.01
CA GLY A 387 -33.02 -23.88 -33.55
C GLY A 387 -33.96 -23.49 -32.41
N SER A 388 -34.82 -22.48 -32.61
CA SER A 388 -35.61 -21.84 -31.54
C SER A 388 -36.45 -22.81 -30.67
N TYR A 389 -36.92 -23.92 -31.24
CA TYR A 389 -37.66 -24.96 -30.51
C TYR A 389 -36.76 -25.84 -29.61
N ILE A 390 -35.52 -26.10 -30.03
CA ILE A 390 -34.55 -26.94 -29.29
C ILE A 390 -34.00 -26.17 -28.09
N ASP A 391 -33.80 -24.85 -28.23
CA ASP A 391 -33.35 -23.97 -27.15
C ASP A 391 -34.39 -23.91 -26.01
N THR A 392 -35.68 -24.07 -26.30
CA THR A 392 -36.73 -24.08 -25.26
C THR A 392 -36.69 -25.37 -24.44
N ALA A 393 -36.40 -26.51 -25.09
CA ALA A 393 -36.36 -27.81 -24.44
C ALA A 393 -35.14 -27.97 -23.51
N THR A 394 -33.94 -27.54 -23.93
CA THR A 394 -32.72 -27.60 -23.10
C THR A 394 -32.86 -26.78 -21.83
N LYS A 395 -33.44 -25.57 -21.93
CA LYS A 395 -33.73 -24.69 -20.79
C LYS A 395 -34.72 -25.32 -19.82
N THR A 396 -35.84 -25.81 -20.35
CA THR A 396 -36.90 -26.46 -19.55
C THR A 396 -36.37 -27.65 -18.78
N LYS A 397 -35.60 -28.52 -19.44
CA LYS A 397 -35.02 -29.72 -18.82
C LYS A 397 -33.97 -29.40 -17.76
N THR A 398 -33.19 -28.34 -17.96
CA THR A 398 -32.23 -27.84 -16.97
C THR A 398 -32.96 -27.37 -15.70
N ILE A 399 -34.03 -26.60 -15.87
CA ILE A 399 -34.88 -26.14 -14.76
C ILE A 399 -35.54 -27.32 -14.03
N GLU A 400 -36.04 -28.33 -14.75
CA GLU A 400 -36.62 -29.54 -14.16
C GLU A 400 -35.61 -30.33 -13.32
N ALA A 401 -34.36 -30.46 -13.79
CA ALA A 401 -33.29 -31.12 -13.05
C ALA A 401 -32.97 -30.38 -11.74
N ALA A 402 -32.83 -29.05 -11.81
CA ALA A 402 -32.64 -28.20 -10.63
C ALA A 402 -33.82 -28.31 -9.67
N GLN A 403 -35.06 -28.30 -10.16
CA GLN A 403 -36.26 -28.45 -9.33
C GLN A 403 -36.29 -29.80 -8.63
N THR A 404 -35.83 -30.86 -9.28
CA THR A 404 -35.75 -32.21 -8.69
C THR A 404 -34.75 -32.27 -7.54
N ALA A 405 -33.60 -31.59 -7.66
CA ALA A 405 -32.64 -31.45 -6.56
C ALA A 405 -33.20 -30.59 -5.42
N LYS A 406 -33.86 -29.46 -5.72
CA LYS A 406 -34.51 -28.61 -4.72
C LYS A 406 -35.63 -29.33 -3.95
N ASN A 407 -36.45 -30.10 -4.66
CA ASN A 407 -37.51 -30.91 -4.05
C ASN A 407 -36.95 -32.02 -3.14
N ALA A 408 -35.70 -32.45 -3.36
CA ALA A 408 -35.01 -33.39 -2.47
C ALA A 408 -34.41 -32.70 -1.22
N GLY A 409 -34.57 -31.38 -1.09
CA GLY A 409 -34.08 -30.58 0.04
C GLY A 409 -32.67 -30.02 -0.14
N TYR A 410 -32.09 -30.09 -1.36
CA TYR A 410 -30.75 -29.58 -1.61
C TYR A 410 -30.77 -28.10 -2.03
N GLU A 411 -29.84 -27.33 -1.49
CA GLU A 411 -29.61 -25.95 -1.88
C GLU A 411 -28.78 -25.90 -3.16
N ILE A 412 -29.08 -24.94 -4.03
CA ILE A 412 -28.36 -24.72 -5.29
C ILE A 412 -27.88 -23.27 -5.34
N TYR A 413 -26.56 -23.09 -5.26
CA TYR A 413 -25.88 -21.87 -5.65
C TYR A 413 -25.58 -21.93 -7.15
N SER A 414 -25.99 -20.94 -7.93
CA SER A 414 -25.71 -20.86 -9.36
C SER A 414 -24.90 -19.60 -9.69
N ILE A 415 -23.79 -19.80 -10.39
CA ILE A 415 -22.80 -18.77 -10.65
C ILE A 415 -22.59 -18.67 -12.16
N GLY A 416 -22.96 -17.53 -12.71
CA GLY A 416 -22.63 -17.15 -14.08
C GLY A 416 -21.17 -16.76 -14.18
N ALA A 417 -20.34 -17.59 -14.81
CA ALA A 417 -18.92 -17.32 -15.05
C ALA A 417 -18.70 -16.43 -16.29
N GLY A 418 -18.82 -15.11 -16.11
CA GLY A 418 -18.42 -14.12 -17.11
C GLY A 418 -19.49 -13.08 -17.46
N GLU A 419 -19.08 -11.95 -18.05
CA GLU A 419 -20.00 -10.86 -18.39
C GLU A 419 -20.75 -11.11 -19.71
N SER A 420 -20.19 -11.92 -20.61
CA SER A 420 -20.82 -12.19 -21.93
C SER A 420 -21.90 -13.27 -21.91
N ILE A 421 -22.38 -13.69 -20.74
CA ILE A 421 -23.46 -14.68 -20.62
C ILE A 421 -24.74 -14.09 -21.20
N SER A 422 -25.42 -14.86 -22.06
CA SER A 422 -26.68 -14.43 -22.66
C SER A 422 -27.74 -14.14 -21.60
N THR A 423 -28.64 -13.19 -21.86
CA THR A 423 -29.75 -12.86 -20.92
C THR A 423 -30.59 -14.10 -20.59
N VAL A 424 -30.77 -14.97 -21.57
CA VAL A 424 -31.38 -16.28 -21.45
C VAL A 424 -30.61 -17.16 -20.46
N GLY A 425 -29.29 -17.25 -20.62
CA GLY A 425 -28.47 -18.08 -19.74
C GLY A 425 -28.48 -17.60 -18.28
N GLN A 426 -28.41 -16.27 -18.10
CA GLN A 426 -28.57 -15.65 -16.78
C GLN A 426 -29.92 -16.00 -16.14
N GLN A 427 -31.02 -15.96 -16.91
CA GLN A 427 -32.35 -16.36 -16.42
C GLN A 427 -32.42 -17.82 -16.02
N VAL A 428 -31.85 -18.73 -16.82
CA VAL A 428 -31.83 -20.17 -16.50
C VAL A 428 -31.07 -20.43 -15.21
N LEU A 429 -29.86 -19.88 -15.08
CA LEU A 429 -29.06 -20.00 -13.86
C LEU A 429 -29.81 -19.43 -12.65
N LYS A 430 -30.42 -18.25 -12.79
CA LYS A 430 -31.23 -17.64 -11.72
C LYS A 430 -32.38 -18.56 -11.30
N ILE A 431 -33.13 -19.14 -12.24
CA ILE A 431 -34.24 -20.06 -11.92
C ILE A 431 -33.74 -21.36 -11.27
N CYS A 432 -32.56 -21.85 -11.67
CA CYS A 432 -31.97 -23.05 -11.10
C CYS A 432 -31.53 -22.90 -9.64
N SER A 433 -31.20 -21.67 -9.21
CA SER A 433 -30.84 -21.38 -7.81
C SER A 433 -31.97 -21.78 -6.83
N THR A 434 -31.62 -21.92 -5.54
CA THR A 434 -32.56 -22.26 -4.45
C THR A 434 -33.80 -21.38 -4.47
N ASN A 435 -33.62 -20.05 -4.48
CA ASN A 435 -34.71 -19.08 -4.43
C ASN A 435 -35.32 -18.79 -5.82
N GLY A 436 -34.70 -19.29 -6.89
CA GLY A 436 -35.20 -19.15 -8.25
C GLY A 436 -35.34 -17.68 -8.68
N ILE A 437 -36.47 -17.34 -9.30
CA ILE A 437 -36.72 -15.97 -9.77
C ILE A 437 -36.79 -14.93 -8.64
N ASN A 438 -37.13 -15.38 -7.43
CA ASN A 438 -37.25 -14.53 -6.23
C ASN A 438 -35.91 -14.29 -5.54
N ASP A 439 -34.82 -14.77 -6.13
CA ASP A 439 -33.51 -14.56 -5.57
C ASP A 439 -33.09 -13.09 -5.65
N ASN A 440 -32.75 -12.55 -4.47
CA ASN A 440 -32.26 -11.19 -4.25
C ASN A 440 -30.72 -11.14 -4.17
N GLY A 441 -30.03 -12.14 -4.72
CA GLY A 441 -28.56 -12.23 -4.75
C GLY A 441 -27.97 -13.12 -3.64
N GLU A 442 -28.77 -14.04 -3.11
CA GLU A 442 -28.36 -14.98 -2.06
C GLU A 442 -27.81 -16.30 -2.62
N TYR A 443 -28.39 -16.82 -3.71
CA TYR A 443 -27.98 -18.10 -4.30
C TYR A 443 -27.54 -17.98 -5.76
N TYR A 444 -27.92 -16.90 -6.44
CA TYR A 444 -27.55 -16.59 -7.81
C TYR A 444 -26.56 -15.43 -7.85
N TYR A 445 -25.45 -15.67 -8.54
CA TYR A 445 -24.40 -14.68 -8.74
C TYR A 445 -24.03 -14.57 -10.21
N LEU A 446 -23.71 -13.35 -10.64
CA LEU A 446 -23.13 -13.09 -11.96
C LEU A 446 -21.72 -12.53 -11.76
N SER A 447 -20.72 -13.24 -12.25
CA SER A 447 -19.32 -12.85 -12.15
C SER A 447 -18.91 -11.99 -13.33
N LYS A 448 -18.01 -11.03 -13.08
CA LYS A 448 -17.21 -10.44 -14.15
C LYS A 448 -16.22 -11.47 -14.70
N ASP A 449 -15.70 -11.21 -15.89
CA ASP A 449 -14.65 -12.01 -16.54
C ASP A 449 -13.24 -11.74 -15.93
N THR A 450 -13.15 -11.75 -14.59
CA THR A 450 -11.90 -11.55 -13.84
C THR A 450 -11.79 -12.55 -12.70
N THR A 451 -10.56 -12.92 -12.34
CA THR A 451 -10.23 -13.88 -11.28
C THR A 451 -10.78 -13.42 -9.93
N ASN A 452 -10.55 -12.14 -9.57
CA ASN A 452 -11.00 -11.59 -8.30
C ASN A 452 -12.52 -11.54 -8.16
N ALA A 453 -13.26 -11.30 -9.25
CA ALA A 453 -14.71 -11.27 -9.20
C ALA A 453 -15.30 -12.65 -8.86
N LEU A 454 -14.80 -13.70 -9.52
CA LEU A 454 -15.29 -15.06 -9.27
C LEU A 454 -14.81 -15.59 -7.92
N ILE A 455 -13.57 -15.31 -7.50
CA ILE A 455 -13.07 -15.63 -6.16
C ILE A 455 -14.00 -15.01 -5.11
N ASN A 456 -14.31 -13.71 -5.20
CA ASN A 456 -15.18 -13.04 -4.24
C ASN A 456 -16.56 -13.73 -4.11
N ILE A 457 -17.16 -14.11 -5.24
CA ILE A 457 -18.43 -14.85 -5.22
C ILE A 457 -18.26 -16.20 -4.50
N MET A 458 -17.22 -16.96 -4.84
CA MET A 458 -16.96 -18.26 -4.21
C MET A 458 -16.71 -18.13 -2.70
N GLU A 459 -15.96 -17.12 -2.26
CA GLU A 459 -15.78 -16.83 -0.84
C GLU A 459 -17.10 -16.49 -0.14
N ASN A 460 -17.99 -15.74 -0.79
CA ASN A 460 -19.31 -15.44 -0.23
C ASN A 460 -20.18 -16.70 -0.10
N VAL A 461 -20.06 -17.66 -1.04
CA VAL A 461 -20.70 -18.97 -0.91
C VAL A 461 -20.10 -19.74 0.26
N VAL A 462 -18.77 -19.81 0.42
CA VAL A 462 -18.13 -20.44 1.59
C VAL A 462 -18.66 -19.83 2.89
N ARG A 463 -18.67 -18.50 2.99
CA ARG A 463 -19.17 -17.75 4.16
C ARG A 463 -20.67 -17.98 4.40
N SER A 464 -21.44 -18.41 3.40
CA SER A 464 -22.86 -18.75 3.58
C SER A 464 -23.04 -20.15 4.17
N ILE A 465 -22.15 -21.09 3.80
CA ILE A 465 -22.11 -22.47 4.31
C ILE A 465 -21.56 -22.48 5.75
N GLN A 466 -20.37 -21.91 5.95
CA GLN A 466 -19.69 -21.81 7.24
C GLN A 466 -19.49 -20.33 7.60
N ASN A 467 -20.14 -19.91 8.68
CA ASN A 467 -20.06 -18.53 9.19
C ASN A 467 -19.96 -18.49 10.70
N ALA A 468 -19.33 -17.43 11.19
CA ALA A 468 -19.44 -16.92 12.55
C ALA A 468 -20.66 -16.01 12.73
N ALA A 469 -21.04 -15.28 11.68
CA ALA A 469 -22.20 -14.40 11.70
C ALA A 469 -22.78 -14.13 10.32
N ARG A 470 -24.04 -13.72 10.30
CA ARG A 470 -24.80 -13.43 9.08
C ARG A 470 -25.25 -11.97 9.04
N GLY A 471 -25.26 -11.40 7.84
CA GLY A 471 -25.79 -10.05 7.59
C GLY A 471 -25.15 -8.97 8.46
N ALA A 472 -23.83 -9.06 8.66
CA ALA A 472 -23.09 -8.08 9.46
C ALA A 472 -23.07 -6.71 8.78
N LYS A 473 -23.27 -5.68 9.58
CA LYS A 473 -23.30 -4.28 9.18
C LYS A 473 -22.62 -3.45 10.25
N VAL A 474 -21.69 -2.58 9.85
CA VAL A 474 -21.05 -1.63 10.75
C VAL A 474 -21.41 -0.20 10.38
N VAL A 475 -21.70 0.60 11.39
CA VAL A 475 -21.93 2.04 11.28
C VAL A 475 -20.80 2.77 12.01
N ILE A 476 -20.10 3.63 11.29
CA ILE A 476 -18.89 4.33 11.73
C ILE A 476 -19.14 5.85 11.59
N PRO A 477 -19.60 6.52 12.64
CA PRO A 477 -19.65 7.98 12.64
C PRO A 477 -18.22 8.53 12.80
N ILE A 478 -17.75 9.33 11.86
CA ILE A 478 -16.40 9.91 11.89
C ILE A 478 -16.30 10.91 13.06
N GLY A 479 -15.19 10.86 13.79
CA GLY A 479 -15.00 11.66 15.00
C GLY A 479 -15.05 13.16 14.70
N GLU A 480 -15.51 13.95 15.67
CA GLU A 480 -15.80 15.39 15.49
C GLU A 480 -14.62 16.21 14.92
N LYS A 481 -13.38 15.86 15.27
CA LYS A 481 -12.17 16.56 14.82
C LYS A 481 -11.53 15.95 13.57
N PHE A 482 -12.26 15.09 12.86
CA PHE A 482 -11.82 14.42 11.64
C PHE A 482 -12.86 14.52 10.52
N LYS A 483 -12.38 14.36 9.29
CA LYS A 483 -13.18 14.14 8.08
C LYS A 483 -12.57 13.02 7.25
N LEU A 484 -13.35 12.40 6.37
CA LEU A 484 -12.78 11.49 5.38
C LEU A 484 -11.90 12.28 4.42
N TRP A 485 -10.75 11.71 4.10
CA TRP A 485 -9.87 12.26 3.09
C TRP A 485 -10.29 11.73 1.72
N THR A 486 -11.01 12.55 0.94
CA THR A 486 -11.47 12.21 -0.42
C THR A 486 -10.87 13.17 -1.44
N GLU A 487 -10.60 12.72 -2.67
CA GLU A 487 -10.08 13.60 -3.73
C GLU A 487 -11.18 14.55 -4.28
N GLN A 488 -12.45 14.12 -4.24
CA GLN A 488 -13.61 14.92 -4.63
C GLN A 488 -14.70 14.83 -3.57
N GLU A 489 -15.16 15.96 -3.03
CA GLU A 489 -16.15 15.95 -1.94
C GLU A 489 -17.51 15.35 -2.35
N ASN A 490 -17.87 15.44 -3.64
CA ASN A 490 -19.19 15.07 -4.16
C ASN A 490 -19.26 13.67 -4.83
N GLN A 491 -18.16 12.92 -4.91
CA GLN A 491 -18.16 11.58 -5.51
C GLN A 491 -17.41 10.61 -4.62
N PHE A 492 -18.16 9.85 -3.81
CA PHE A 492 -17.60 8.79 -2.99
C PHE A 492 -17.31 7.54 -3.83
N LYS A 493 -16.05 7.09 -3.87
CA LYS A 493 -15.60 5.93 -4.63
C LYS A 493 -14.98 4.88 -3.71
N TYR A 494 -15.32 3.62 -3.93
CA TYR A 494 -14.68 2.50 -3.24
C TYR A 494 -14.45 1.31 -4.17
N GLU A 495 -13.51 0.46 -3.79
CA GLU A 495 -13.21 -0.81 -4.45
C GLU A 495 -13.36 -1.99 -3.50
N ILE A 496 -13.70 -3.16 -4.06
CA ILE A 496 -13.77 -4.42 -3.32
C ILE A 496 -12.51 -5.26 -3.60
N ILE A 497 -11.70 -5.53 -2.56
CA ILE A 497 -10.44 -6.30 -2.66
C ILE A 497 -10.50 -7.52 -1.70
N PRO A 498 -10.86 -8.72 -2.18
CA PRO A 498 -11.15 -9.88 -1.32
C PRO A 498 -10.03 -10.32 -0.37
N SER A 499 -8.77 -10.23 -0.84
CA SER A 499 -7.59 -10.64 -0.08
C SER A 499 -6.64 -9.46 0.13
N MET A 500 -7.01 -8.54 1.02
CA MET A 500 -6.13 -7.46 1.44
C MET A 500 -4.98 -8.01 2.29
N GLY A 501 -3.76 -7.98 1.76
CA GLY A 501 -2.56 -8.15 2.59
C GLY A 501 -2.32 -6.94 3.50
N ASP A 502 -1.16 -6.88 4.16
CA ASP A 502 -0.76 -5.74 5.02
C ASP A 502 -0.47 -4.44 4.24
N THR A 503 -0.63 -4.45 2.91
CA THR A 503 -0.31 -3.33 2.04
C THR A 503 -1.21 -2.13 2.34
N ALA A 504 -0.62 -0.95 2.53
CA ALA A 504 -1.36 0.31 2.66
C ALA A 504 -2.34 0.53 1.48
N LEU A 505 -3.30 1.43 1.65
CA LEU A 505 -4.10 1.94 0.54
C LEU A 505 -3.16 2.64 -0.47
N THR A 506 -2.65 1.90 -1.45
CA THR A 506 -1.59 2.40 -2.35
C THR A 506 -2.12 3.12 -3.59
N ASP A 507 -3.42 3.04 -3.88
CA ASP A 507 -4.00 3.61 -5.08
C ASP A 507 -4.99 4.74 -4.77
N SER A 508 -4.86 5.86 -5.48
CA SER A 508 -5.57 7.10 -5.19
C SER A 508 -6.90 7.25 -5.94
N GLU A 509 -7.32 6.23 -6.66
CA GLU A 509 -8.60 6.27 -7.39
C GLU A 509 -9.82 6.13 -6.46
N TYR A 510 -9.64 5.51 -5.30
CA TYR A 510 -10.71 5.19 -4.37
C TYR A 510 -10.52 5.88 -3.01
N ASP A 511 -11.62 6.34 -2.42
CA ASP A 511 -11.63 6.97 -1.10
C ASP A 511 -11.50 5.94 0.02
N CYS A 512 -11.95 4.71 -0.24
CA CYS A 512 -11.78 3.56 0.65
C CYS A 512 -11.76 2.24 -0.11
N VAL A 513 -11.32 1.18 0.55
CA VAL A 513 -11.42 -0.19 0.05
C VAL A 513 -12.05 -1.08 1.11
N ILE A 514 -12.89 -2.01 0.67
CA ILE A 514 -13.52 -3.03 1.52
C ILE A 514 -13.19 -4.42 0.99
N SER A 515 -13.04 -5.43 1.84
CA SER A 515 -12.75 -6.77 1.34
C SER A 515 -13.98 -7.48 0.81
N GLN A 516 -15.16 -7.06 1.27
CA GLN A 516 -16.44 -7.66 0.91
C GLN A 516 -17.60 -6.70 1.16
N GLY A 517 -18.76 -7.02 0.59
CA GLY A 517 -19.99 -6.28 0.83
C GLY A 517 -20.04 -4.95 0.07
N LYS A 518 -20.73 -3.96 0.66
CA LYS A 518 -20.89 -2.61 0.07
C LYS A 518 -20.79 -1.53 1.15
N ILE A 519 -20.28 -0.36 0.78
CA ILE A 519 -20.11 0.75 1.71
C ILE A 519 -20.73 2.04 1.14
N GLU A 520 -21.37 2.80 2.03
CA GLU A 520 -22.03 4.06 1.72
C GLU A 520 -21.52 5.16 2.68
N ARG A 521 -21.34 6.37 2.14
CA ARG A 521 -21.00 7.58 2.90
C ARG A 521 -22.24 8.47 3.00
N GLU A 522 -22.52 8.94 4.20
CA GLU A 522 -23.54 9.94 4.48
C GLU A 522 -22.88 11.18 5.10
N VAL A 523 -23.28 12.37 4.64
CA VAL A 523 -22.82 13.65 5.18
C VAL A 523 -24.04 14.46 5.61
N ALA A 524 -24.14 14.77 6.91
CA ALA A 524 -25.22 15.56 7.48
C ALA A 524 -24.64 16.57 8.49
N ASP A 525 -25.00 17.85 8.36
CA ASP A 525 -24.52 18.94 9.23
C ASP A 525 -22.99 19.00 9.41
N GLY A 526 -22.24 18.64 8.36
CA GLY A 526 -20.77 18.61 8.38
C GLY A 526 -20.16 17.40 9.11
N LYS A 527 -20.99 16.49 9.66
CA LYS A 527 -20.56 15.18 10.18
C LYS A 527 -20.67 14.11 9.12
N GLU A 528 -19.65 13.25 9.07
CA GLU A 528 -19.58 12.15 8.12
C GLU A 528 -19.83 10.81 8.81
N LYS A 529 -20.46 9.89 8.09
CA LYS A 529 -20.76 8.55 8.58
C LYS A 529 -20.54 7.54 7.46
N LEU A 530 -19.79 6.48 7.75
CA LEU A 530 -19.67 5.32 6.88
C LEU A 530 -20.62 4.22 7.36
N THR A 531 -21.34 3.63 6.42
CA THR A 531 -22.18 2.45 6.65
C THR A 531 -21.69 1.33 5.75
N TRP A 532 -21.07 0.32 6.34
CA TRP A 532 -20.52 -0.82 5.61
C TRP A 532 -21.38 -2.07 5.88
N GLU A 533 -22.10 -2.51 4.85
CA GLU A 533 -22.86 -3.75 4.84
C GLU A 533 -21.92 -4.88 4.42
N ILE A 534 -21.32 -5.53 5.43
CA ILE A 534 -20.24 -6.51 5.30
C ILE A 534 -20.76 -7.83 4.73
N GLY A 535 -21.97 -8.24 5.13
CA GLY A 535 -22.54 -9.55 4.78
C GLY A 535 -22.15 -10.64 5.78
N ASN A 536 -21.97 -11.87 5.32
CA ASN A 536 -21.61 -13.00 6.19
C ASN A 536 -20.13 -12.91 6.60
N ILE A 537 -19.82 -13.26 7.84
CA ILE A 537 -18.46 -13.30 8.38
C ILE A 537 -18.06 -14.76 8.56
N GLY A 538 -16.95 -15.16 7.93
CA GLY A 538 -16.37 -16.50 8.04
C GLY A 538 -14.98 -16.47 8.72
N GLU A 539 -14.46 -17.67 8.98
CA GLU A 539 -13.09 -17.87 9.44
C GLU A 539 -12.07 -17.89 8.30
N GLY A 540 -10.80 -17.61 8.61
CA GLY A 540 -9.68 -17.69 7.66
C GLY A 540 -9.42 -16.39 6.90
N THR A 541 -10.46 -15.73 6.41
CA THR A 541 -10.34 -14.46 5.66
C THR A 541 -11.08 -13.34 6.38
N PRO A 542 -10.37 -12.42 7.06
CA PRO A 542 -10.98 -11.29 7.76
C PRO A 542 -11.73 -10.35 6.82
N ALA A 543 -12.84 -9.78 7.30
CA ALA A 543 -13.45 -8.65 6.62
C ALA A 543 -12.68 -7.38 6.99
N ILE A 544 -12.19 -6.63 5.99
CA ILE A 544 -11.34 -5.45 6.20
C ILE A 544 -11.94 -4.23 5.48
N LEU A 545 -11.97 -3.10 6.17
CA LEU A 545 -12.20 -1.77 5.60
C LEU A 545 -10.97 -0.91 5.87
N ARG A 546 -10.40 -0.31 4.82
CA ARG A 546 -9.36 0.72 4.94
C ARG A 546 -9.84 2.04 4.33
N TYR A 547 -9.57 3.13 5.02
CA TYR A 547 -9.86 4.49 4.56
C TYR A 547 -8.91 5.51 5.18
N TYR A 548 -8.88 6.72 4.65
CA TYR A 548 -8.07 7.81 5.20
C TYR A 548 -8.93 8.84 5.92
N ILE A 549 -8.42 9.36 7.04
CA ILE A 549 -9.01 10.49 7.76
C ILE A 549 -8.02 11.63 7.91
N GLY A 550 -8.50 12.86 7.70
CA GLY A 550 -7.76 14.09 7.94
C GLY A 550 -8.33 14.85 9.15
N MET A 551 -7.47 15.49 9.95
CA MET A 551 -7.93 16.39 11.01
C MET A 551 -8.62 17.64 10.44
N THR A 552 -9.59 18.19 11.17
CA THR A 552 -10.23 19.47 10.84
C THR A 552 -9.43 20.65 11.41
N ALA A 553 -9.63 21.86 10.86
CA ALA A 553 -8.94 23.08 11.31
C ALA A 553 -9.15 23.42 12.81
N GLU A 554 -10.21 22.90 13.41
CA GLU A 554 -10.53 23.10 14.83
C GLU A 554 -9.76 22.18 15.77
N ALA A 555 -9.08 21.16 15.25
CA ALA A 555 -8.26 20.27 16.06
C ALA A 555 -7.06 21.02 16.64
N GLN A 556 -6.72 20.72 17.89
CA GLN A 556 -5.59 21.33 18.58
C GLN A 556 -4.38 20.40 18.59
N LYS A 557 -3.18 20.98 18.55
CA LYS A 557 -1.91 20.25 18.63
C LYS A 557 -1.80 19.54 20.00
N GLN A 558 -1.19 18.35 20.02
CA GLN A 558 -0.95 17.53 21.23
C GLN A 558 -2.20 17.12 22.02
N ILE A 559 -3.40 17.30 21.48
CA ILE A 559 -4.63 16.74 22.03
C ILE A 559 -5.00 15.52 21.19
N SER A 560 -5.24 14.39 21.85
CA SER A 560 -5.71 13.17 21.21
C SER A 560 -7.23 13.24 21.05
N TYR A 561 -7.70 12.90 19.85
CA TYR A 561 -9.12 12.83 19.53
C TYR A 561 -9.46 11.45 18.99
N PRO A 562 -10.65 10.90 19.30
CA PRO A 562 -11.08 9.62 18.76
C PRO A 562 -11.36 9.72 17.26
N ILE A 563 -10.90 8.72 16.50
CA ILE A 563 -11.06 8.69 15.04
C ILE A 563 -12.52 8.50 14.60
N SER A 564 -13.35 7.93 15.47
CA SER A 564 -14.78 7.76 15.30
C SER A 564 -15.51 7.98 16.62
N ASP A 565 -16.78 8.39 16.55
CA ASP A 565 -17.69 8.31 17.69
C ASP A 565 -18.06 6.82 17.94
N GLU A 566 -19.07 6.54 18.77
CA GLU A 566 -19.53 5.17 19.03
C GLU A 566 -19.78 4.39 17.73
N THR A 567 -18.98 3.36 17.49
CA THR A 567 -19.02 2.54 16.27
C THR A 567 -19.76 1.24 16.56
N VAL A 568 -20.78 0.91 15.78
CA VAL A 568 -21.66 -0.24 16.09
C VAL A 568 -21.62 -1.26 14.97
N LEU A 569 -21.16 -2.46 15.27
CA LEU A 569 -21.31 -3.65 14.43
C LEU A 569 -22.57 -4.39 14.86
N SER A 570 -23.55 -4.53 13.97
CA SER A 570 -24.77 -5.34 14.15
C SER A 570 -24.76 -6.55 13.22
N TYR A 571 -25.24 -7.70 13.69
CA TYR A 571 -25.25 -8.95 12.92
C TYR A 571 -26.29 -9.93 13.47
N SER A 572 -26.55 -11.02 12.76
CA SER A 572 -27.22 -12.20 13.29
C SER A 572 -26.19 -13.25 13.68
N ASN A 573 -26.21 -13.69 14.94
CA ASN A 573 -25.26 -14.67 15.45
C ASN A 573 -25.55 -16.09 14.90
N ILE A 574 -24.74 -17.06 15.29
CA ILE A 574 -24.87 -18.46 14.85
C ILE A 574 -26.20 -19.14 15.22
N TYR A 575 -26.97 -18.55 16.15
CA TYR A 575 -28.29 -19.02 16.58
C TYR A 575 -29.44 -18.29 15.86
N GLY A 576 -29.13 -17.41 14.90
CA GLY A 576 -30.11 -16.60 14.18
C GLY A 576 -30.70 -15.46 15.02
N LYS A 577 -30.03 -15.04 16.09
CA LYS A 577 -30.48 -13.93 16.96
C LYS A 577 -29.72 -12.64 16.63
N PRO A 578 -30.38 -11.47 16.66
CA PRO A 578 -29.70 -10.20 16.54
C PRO A 578 -28.67 -9.99 17.64
N ALA A 579 -27.50 -9.53 17.26
CA ALA A 579 -26.34 -9.31 18.11
C ALA A 579 -25.64 -8.00 17.73
N LYS A 580 -24.86 -7.45 18.67
CA LYS A 580 -24.06 -6.25 18.41
C LYS A 580 -22.73 -6.25 19.14
N LYS A 581 -21.75 -5.55 18.58
CA LYS A 581 -20.52 -5.11 19.25
C LYS A 581 -20.37 -3.61 19.13
N VAL A 582 -20.02 -2.95 20.23
CA VAL A 582 -19.94 -1.49 20.33
C VAL A 582 -18.51 -1.07 20.60
N GLY A 583 -17.93 -0.30 19.69
CA GLY A 583 -16.64 0.34 19.83
C GLY A 583 -16.77 1.66 20.60
N LYS A 584 -15.89 1.88 21.58
CA LYS A 584 -15.84 3.14 22.34
C LYS A 584 -14.40 3.60 22.54
N PRO A 585 -14.14 4.91 22.57
CA PRO A 585 -12.83 5.44 22.92
C PRO A 585 -12.42 5.05 24.35
N GLY A 586 -11.12 4.90 24.57
CA GLY A 586 -10.52 4.63 25.87
C GLY A 586 -10.79 3.21 26.41
N GLY A 587 -10.96 2.22 25.53
CA GLY A 587 -11.09 0.80 25.89
C GLY A 587 -12.38 0.46 26.66
N LYS A 588 -13.43 1.27 26.52
CA LYS A 588 -14.71 1.11 27.26
C LYS A 588 -15.78 0.30 26.50
N GLY A 589 -15.48 -0.13 25.28
CA GLY A 589 -16.38 -0.88 24.41
C GLY A 589 -16.03 -2.37 24.31
N ASP A 590 -16.76 -3.10 23.48
CA ASP A 590 -16.43 -4.47 23.08
C ASP A 590 -15.15 -4.53 22.21
N PHE A 591 -14.80 -3.41 21.59
CA PHE A 591 -13.52 -3.14 20.92
C PHE A 591 -13.13 -1.68 21.13
N ASP A 592 -11.84 -1.38 20.97
CA ASP A 592 -11.30 -0.04 21.19
C ASP A 592 -11.45 0.84 19.94
N ILE A 593 -11.67 2.13 20.16
CA ILE A 593 -11.58 3.14 19.10
C ILE A 593 -10.28 3.92 19.32
N PRO A 594 -9.32 3.88 18.37
CA PRO A 594 -8.08 4.62 18.49
C PRO A 594 -8.29 6.12 18.67
N GLU A 595 -7.44 6.72 19.50
CA GLU A 595 -7.32 8.17 19.60
C GLU A 595 -5.97 8.59 19.03
N VAL A 596 -5.98 9.61 18.18
CA VAL A 596 -4.78 10.12 17.52
C VAL A 596 -4.63 11.61 17.75
N SER A 597 -3.38 12.06 17.89
CA SER A 597 -3.00 13.45 18.08
C SER A 597 -2.07 13.90 16.97
N MET A 598 -2.07 15.22 16.74
CA MET A 598 -1.02 15.84 15.97
C MET A 598 0.15 16.20 16.89
N ASP A 599 1.28 15.55 16.68
CA ASP A 599 2.40 15.65 17.60
C ASP A 599 3.38 16.75 17.20
N SER A 600 3.44 17.08 15.91
CA SER A 600 4.38 18.07 15.38
C SER A 600 3.79 18.94 14.28
N ALA A 601 4.24 20.18 14.22
CA ALA A 601 4.00 21.09 13.10
C ALA A 601 5.30 21.84 12.79
N ASN A 602 5.61 22.05 11.52
CA ASN A 602 6.85 22.73 11.12
C ASN A 602 6.67 23.41 9.76
N ILE A 603 7.45 24.46 9.49
CA ILE A 603 7.44 25.13 8.19
C ILE A 603 8.74 24.80 7.49
N ARG A 604 8.65 24.14 6.33
CA ARG A 604 9.80 23.80 5.50
C ARG A 604 10.12 24.96 4.56
N LEU A 605 11.40 25.28 4.45
CA LEU A 605 11.92 26.33 3.58
C LEU A 605 12.74 25.69 2.45
N ILE A 606 12.36 25.94 1.20
CA ILE A 606 13.07 25.47 0.00
C ILE A 606 13.61 26.67 -0.74
N TYR A 607 14.93 26.77 -0.82
CA TYR A 607 15.65 27.82 -1.53
C TYR A 607 15.95 27.30 -2.93
N TYR A 608 15.50 28.01 -3.97
CA TYR A 608 15.61 27.52 -5.35
C TYR A 608 16.10 28.61 -6.31
N LEU A 609 16.74 28.17 -7.40
CA LEU A 609 17.34 29.06 -8.39
C LEU A 609 16.32 29.58 -9.42
N VAL A 610 16.40 30.87 -9.73
CA VAL A 610 15.64 31.53 -10.81
C VAL A 610 16.56 32.24 -11.80
N ASN A 611 16.07 32.47 -13.01
CA ASN A 611 16.72 33.34 -13.99
C ASN A 611 16.39 34.83 -13.77
N ASP A 612 16.94 35.71 -14.61
CA ASP A 612 16.79 37.17 -14.54
C ASP A 612 15.33 37.62 -14.55
N ASN A 613 14.48 36.88 -15.28
CA ASN A 613 13.05 37.10 -15.39
C ASN A 613 12.25 36.47 -14.23
N GLY A 614 12.92 35.78 -13.30
CA GLY A 614 12.31 35.13 -12.16
C GLY A 614 11.76 33.74 -12.37
N LYS A 615 11.94 33.17 -13.54
CA LYS A 615 11.43 31.83 -13.79
C LYS A 615 12.34 30.81 -13.13
N PRO A 616 11.78 29.75 -12.52
CA PRO A 616 12.59 28.69 -11.94
C PRO A 616 13.45 28.01 -13.02
N ILE A 617 14.70 27.68 -12.70
CA ILE A 617 15.64 27.02 -13.63
C ILE A 617 16.31 25.79 -12.98
N ASN A 618 16.67 24.79 -13.79
CA ASN A 618 17.46 23.63 -13.35
C ASN A 618 18.97 23.95 -13.25
N GLU A 619 19.79 22.95 -12.93
CA GLU A 619 21.25 23.11 -12.76
C GLU A 619 21.94 23.55 -14.05
N GLU A 620 21.41 23.11 -15.20
CA GLU A 620 21.88 23.44 -16.54
C GLU A 620 21.42 24.83 -17.03
N GLY A 621 20.65 25.56 -16.22
CA GLY A 621 20.14 26.91 -16.54
C GLY A 621 18.90 26.93 -17.43
N GLN A 622 18.25 25.79 -17.66
CA GLN A 622 17.02 25.67 -18.45
C GLN A 622 15.79 26.00 -17.60
N GLU A 623 14.83 26.72 -18.19
CA GLU A 623 13.55 27.03 -17.53
C GLU A 623 12.74 25.76 -17.22
N VAL A 624 12.19 25.71 -16.01
CA VAL A 624 11.28 24.64 -15.57
C VAL A 624 9.95 25.22 -15.10
N GLU A 625 8.91 24.39 -15.14
CA GLU A 625 7.52 24.85 -14.93
C GLU A 625 7.19 25.23 -13.49
N ARG A 626 7.92 24.70 -12.48
CA ARG A 626 7.59 24.88 -11.06
C ARG A 626 8.83 24.97 -10.17
N PRO A 627 8.74 25.66 -9.00
CA PRO A 627 9.84 25.76 -8.03
C PRO A 627 10.37 24.42 -7.51
N ASP A 628 9.52 23.40 -7.36
CA ASP A 628 9.93 22.07 -6.87
C ASP A 628 10.80 21.29 -7.87
N LEU A 629 10.82 21.72 -9.14
CA LEU A 629 11.64 21.17 -10.22
C LEU A 629 12.93 21.97 -10.46
N ALA A 630 13.06 23.14 -9.83
CA ALA A 630 14.22 24.01 -10.01
C ALA A 630 15.43 23.51 -9.21
N TYR A 631 16.60 24.06 -9.52
CA TYR A 631 17.82 23.72 -8.82
C TYR A 631 17.71 24.08 -7.33
N ASN A 632 17.80 23.06 -6.48
CA ASN A 632 17.67 23.18 -5.03
C ASN A 632 18.98 23.70 -4.42
N LEU A 633 18.95 24.93 -3.92
CA LEU A 633 20.10 25.57 -3.29
C LEU A 633 20.27 25.08 -1.86
N LYS A 634 19.18 25.07 -1.08
CA LYS A 634 19.15 24.72 0.34
C LYS A 634 17.75 24.23 0.73
N ASN A 635 17.68 23.27 1.65
CA ASN A 635 16.46 22.92 2.38
C ASN A 635 16.68 23.23 3.85
N ASP A 636 15.72 23.91 4.48
CA ASP A 636 15.78 24.28 5.89
C ASP A 636 14.41 24.20 6.55
N TYR A 637 14.36 24.48 7.86
CA TYR A 637 13.13 24.67 8.61
C TYR A 637 13.10 26.08 9.19
N TYR A 638 11.91 26.67 9.29
CA TYR A 638 11.74 27.89 10.04
C TYR A 638 11.95 27.62 11.54
N ILE A 639 12.78 28.47 12.17
CA ILE A 639 13.01 28.46 13.61
C ILE A 639 12.69 29.87 14.12
N PRO A 640 11.70 30.04 15.03
CA PRO A 640 11.37 31.31 15.64
C PRO A 640 12.58 31.90 16.39
N GLU A 641 12.68 33.23 16.36
CA GLU A 641 13.76 33.94 17.04
C GLU A 641 13.77 33.66 18.54
N GLY A 642 14.96 33.40 19.10
CA GLY A 642 15.11 33.02 20.51
C GLY A 642 14.79 31.56 20.82
N THR A 643 14.47 30.73 19.81
CA THR A 643 14.23 29.30 19.98
C THR A 643 15.24 28.45 19.20
N SER A 644 15.28 27.15 19.49
CA SER A 644 16.05 26.16 18.73
C SER A 644 15.18 25.01 18.19
N SER A 645 13.87 25.09 18.43
CA SER A 645 12.92 24.06 18.01
C SER A 645 12.35 24.39 16.63
N LYS A 646 12.37 23.38 15.76
CA LYS A 646 11.63 23.40 14.48
C LYS A 646 10.17 22.93 14.64
N ASP A 647 9.82 22.37 15.80
CA ASP A 647 8.44 22.01 16.11
C ASP A 647 7.74 23.25 16.68
N LEU A 648 6.65 23.63 16.02
CA LEU A 648 5.95 24.90 16.17
C LEU A 648 4.53 24.63 16.67
N ASP A 649 3.98 25.56 17.45
CA ASP A 649 2.57 25.51 17.84
C ASP A 649 1.68 26.05 16.72
N PHE A 650 0.39 25.76 16.76
CA PHE A 650 -0.55 26.38 15.81
C PHE A 650 -0.64 27.88 16.05
N GLY A 651 -0.73 28.62 14.96
CA GLY A 651 -0.64 30.07 14.97
C GLY A 651 -0.07 30.62 13.69
N VAL A 652 0.17 31.92 13.68
CA VAL A 652 0.61 32.63 12.50
C VAL A 652 2.06 33.07 12.66
N TYR A 653 2.90 32.64 11.73
CA TYR A 653 4.33 32.86 11.75
C TYR A 653 4.77 33.78 10.63
N THR A 654 5.72 34.66 10.95
CA THR A 654 6.38 35.49 9.95
C THR A 654 7.73 34.93 9.57
N ILE A 655 7.82 34.48 8.33
CA ILE A 655 9.03 33.87 7.79
C ILE A 655 10.08 34.94 7.55
N LYS A 656 11.22 34.78 8.24
CA LYS A 656 12.44 35.51 7.96
C LYS A 656 13.29 34.69 7.01
N TYR A 657 13.95 35.35 6.07
CA TYR A 657 14.83 34.73 5.08
C TYR A 657 16.08 35.57 4.89
N ASP A 658 17.17 34.92 4.49
CA ASP A 658 18.44 35.59 4.26
C ASP A 658 18.42 36.32 2.91
N ILE A 659 18.79 37.60 2.89
CA ILE A 659 18.84 38.38 1.64
C ILE A 659 19.89 37.80 0.67
N SER A 660 20.95 37.19 1.20
CA SER A 660 21.99 36.53 0.42
C SER A 660 22.34 35.17 0.97
N TYR A 661 22.66 34.23 0.07
CA TYR A 661 23.10 32.88 0.39
C TYR A 661 24.37 32.56 -0.41
N GLU A 662 25.32 31.87 0.22
CA GLU A 662 26.58 31.45 -0.41
C GLU A 662 26.66 29.92 -0.44
N LYS A 663 26.95 29.37 -1.63
CA LYS A 663 27.11 27.93 -1.84
C LYS A 663 28.08 27.69 -2.99
N ASP A 664 29.02 26.76 -2.79
CA ASP A 664 30.00 26.36 -3.82
C ASP A 664 30.74 27.55 -4.45
N ASN A 665 31.15 28.52 -3.62
CA ASN A 665 31.80 29.78 -4.00
C ASN A 665 30.97 30.72 -4.89
N ASN A 666 29.69 30.46 -5.06
CA ASN A 666 28.74 31.35 -5.74
C ASN A 666 27.91 32.10 -4.70
N LYS A 667 27.63 33.37 -4.98
CA LYS A 667 26.69 34.19 -4.20
C LYS A 667 25.34 34.24 -4.91
N TYR A 668 24.29 34.10 -4.13
CA TYR A 668 22.91 34.15 -4.57
C TYR A 668 22.17 35.21 -3.75
N ILE A 669 21.30 35.98 -4.39
CA ILE A 669 20.50 37.02 -3.74
C ILE A 669 19.02 36.68 -3.89
N PHE A 670 18.26 36.89 -2.82
CA PHE A 670 16.82 36.71 -2.84
C PHE A 670 16.17 37.61 -3.88
N LYS A 671 15.31 37.06 -4.73
CA LYS A 671 14.66 37.84 -5.79
C LYS A 671 13.26 38.29 -5.38
N GLU A 672 13.11 39.59 -5.15
CA GLU A 672 11.84 40.23 -4.82
C GLU A 672 10.87 40.31 -6.01
N GLY A 673 9.56 40.33 -5.72
CA GLY A 673 8.51 40.61 -6.72
C GLY A 673 8.08 39.42 -7.60
N ILE A 674 8.68 38.25 -7.41
CA ILE A 674 8.48 37.06 -8.28
C ILE A 674 7.54 36.04 -7.63
N VAL A 675 7.21 36.27 -6.35
CA VAL A 675 6.37 35.38 -5.56
C VAL A 675 4.94 35.92 -5.49
N PRO A 676 3.93 35.16 -5.91
CA PRO A 676 2.55 35.51 -5.66
C PRO A 676 2.24 35.24 -4.18
N ILE A 677 1.70 36.23 -3.46
CA ILE A 677 1.00 36.11 -2.16
C ILE A 677 1.92 36.01 -0.91
N ASN A 678 1.93 37.06 -0.08
CA ASN A 678 2.15 37.12 1.39
C ASN A 678 2.88 35.93 2.11
N ILE A 679 4.03 35.45 1.62
CA ILE A 679 4.84 34.41 2.30
C ILE A 679 5.46 34.86 3.63
N THR A 680 5.41 36.15 3.97
CA THR A 680 5.78 36.64 5.30
C THR A 680 4.74 36.27 6.36
N ARG A 681 3.65 35.57 6.02
CA ARG A 681 2.65 35.17 6.99
C ARG A 681 2.11 33.78 6.67
N VAL A 682 2.65 32.78 7.38
CA VAL A 682 2.25 31.37 7.27
C VAL A 682 1.41 31.00 8.48
N GLU A 683 0.18 30.57 8.24
CA GLU A 683 -0.68 30.03 9.29
C GLU A 683 -0.48 28.52 9.41
N LEU A 684 -0.12 28.08 10.62
CA LEU A 684 -0.12 26.68 11.03
C LEU A 684 -1.41 26.37 11.77
N ASN A 685 -2.12 25.38 11.25
CA ASN A 685 -3.27 24.75 11.89
C ASN A 685 -3.28 23.27 11.47
N ALA A 686 -4.27 22.50 11.92
CA ALA A 686 -4.31 21.07 11.65
C ALA A 686 -4.45 20.70 10.15
N LEU A 687 -4.98 21.60 9.32
CA LEU A 687 -5.04 21.39 7.85
C LEU A 687 -3.72 21.75 7.15
N ASN A 688 -2.88 22.57 7.80
CA ASN A 688 -1.65 23.10 7.24
C ASN A 688 -0.51 23.02 8.26
N ALA A 689 -0.27 21.83 8.79
CA ALA A 689 0.73 21.62 9.85
C ALA A 689 2.18 21.57 9.32
N GLN A 690 2.35 21.27 8.03
CA GLN A 690 3.67 21.10 7.39
C GLN A 690 3.83 21.83 6.05
N PRO A 691 3.51 23.14 5.96
CA PRO A 691 3.62 23.90 4.72
C PRO A 691 5.06 23.96 4.22
N VAL A 692 5.18 24.13 2.90
CA VAL A 692 6.45 24.37 2.22
C VAL A 692 6.45 25.79 1.67
N VAL A 693 7.43 26.58 2.07
CA VAL A 693 7.68 27.94 1.56
C VAL A 693 8.84 27.87 0.57
N TYR A 694 8.60 28.32 -0.66
CA TYR A 694 9.60 28.38 -1.71
C TYR A 694 10.18 29.81 -1.78
N LEU A 695 11.49 29.92 -1.63
CA LEU A 695 12.23 31.17 -1.61
C LEU A 695 13.12 31.26 -2.86
N PRO A 696 12.81 32.18 -3.82
CA PRO A 696 13.58 32.32 -5.05
C PRO A 696 14.89 33.08 -4.84
N TYR A 697 15.96 32.58 -5.43
CA TYR A 697 17.25 33.25 -5.45
C TYR A 697 17.80 33.33 -6.86
N GLU A 698 18.37 34.49 -7.20
CA GLU A 698 19.10 34.72 -8.43
C GLU A 698 20.60 34.64 -8.15
N LYS A 699 21.37 34.06 -9.08
CA LYS A 699 22.83 34.05 -9.01
C LYS A 699 23.36 35.45 -9.28
N VAL A 700 24.22 35.97 -8.41
CA VAL A 700 24.85 37.29 -8.61
C VAL A 700 25.76 37.25 -9.83
N LYS A 701 25.57 38.20 -10.76
CA LYS A 701 26.40 38.38 -11.96
C LYS A 701 27.41 39.51 -11.76
N LEU A 702 28.55 39.43 -12.44
CA LEU A 702 29.54 40.51 -12.50
C LEU A 702 29.18 41.59 -13.51
N GLN A 703 29.42 42.86 -13.19
CA GLN A 703 29.51 43.95 -14.17
C GLN A 703 30.92 44.55 -14.21
N VAL A 704 31.49 44.61 -15.42
CA VAL A 704 32.76 45.31 -15.72
C VAL A 704 32.42 46.65 -16.36
N ASN A 705 32.98 47.75 -15.86
CA ASN A 705 32.80 49.09 -16.44
C ASN A 705 34.17 49.77 -16.65
N TRP A 706 34.36 50.37 -17.81
CA TRP A 706 35.60 51.10 -18.13
C TRP A 706 35.47 52.58 -17.75
N THR A 707 36.53 53.15 -17.18
CA THR A 707 36.64 54.60 -17.04
C THR A 707 37.95 55.07 -17.68
N GLN A 708 37.84 56.01 -18.62
CA GLN A 708 38.98 56.66 -19.26
C GLN A 708 39.63 57.62 -18.24
N LEU A 709 40.87 57.33 -17.81
CA LEU A 709 41.62 58.28 -16.99
C LEU A 709 42.10 59.43 -17.87
N GLY A 710 41.63 60.63 -17.55
CA GLY A 710 41.80 61.82 -18.36
C GLY A 710 43.22 62.39 -18.40
N ASN A 711 43.40 63.22 -19.43
CA ASN A 711 44.44 64.23 -19.65
C ASN A 711 45.80 63.74 -20.13
N GLU A 712 45.82 62.97 -21.21
CA GLU A 712 46.57 63.32 -22.41
C GLU A 712 45.78 62.76 -23.61
N SER A 713 45.66 63.53 -24.68
CA SER A 713 44.82 63.30 -25.85
C SER A 713 44.77 61.84 -26.35
N GLY A 714 43.62 61.17 -26.13
CA GLY A 714 42.94 60.33 -27.12
C GLY A 714 43.53 58.95 -27.48
N ALA A 715 44.16 58.22 -26.55
CA ALA A 715 44.77 56.93 -26.86
C ALA A 715 44.94 56.03 -25.61
N PHE A 716 44.54 54.75 -25.66
CA PHE A 716 45.07 53.75 -24.73
C PHE A 716 46.55 53.55 -25.04
N VAL A 717 47.45 53.90 -24.12
CA VAL A 717 48.90 53.94 -24.38
C VAL A 717 49.56 52.66 -23.89
N THR A 718 50.09 51.85 -24.80
CA THR A 718 51.15 50.89 -24.46
C THR A 718 52.37 51.67 -23.92
N ARG A 719 52.87 51.27 -22.75
CA ARG A 719 54.02 51.97 -22.16
C ARG A 719 55.36 51.50 -22.75
N ASN A 720 55.50 50.26 -23.23
CA ASN A 720 56.74 49.79 -23.89
C ASN A 720 56.44 48.73 -24.97
N PHE A 721 56.50 49.11 -26.25
CA PHE A 721 56.59 48.15 -27.36
C PHE A 721 58.03 48.04 -27.84
N ILE A 722 58.68 46.91 -27.54
CA ILE A 722 60.07 46.62 -27.95
C ILE A 722 60.02 45.55 -29.06
N CYS A 723 60.99 45.59 -29.98
CA CYS A 723 61.22 44.71 -31.14
C CYS A 723 60.30 43.46 -31.24
N PRO A 724 59.72 43.15 -32.40
CA PRO A 724 58.86 41.98 -32.64
C PRO A 724 59.56 40.59 -32.52
N GLU A 725 60.59 40.46 -31.68
CA GLU A 725 61.11 39.18 -31.17
C GLU A 725 61.33 39.22 -29.64
N GLN A 726 60.90 40.29 -28.95
CA GLN A 726 61.03 40.52 -27.50
C GLN A 726 59.66 40.70 -26.81
N LEU A 727 59.69 40.82 -25.47
CA LEU A 727 58.50 40.89 -24.62
C LEU A 727 57.80 42.26 -24.78
N SER A 728 56.56 42.25 -25.24
CA SER A 728 55.68 43.43 -25.35
C SER A 728 54.78 43.55 -24.12
N ASN A 729 54.41 44.77 -23.72
CA ASN A 729 53.47 44.98 -22.62
C ASN A 729 52.30 45.92 -22.96
N ILE A 730 51.11 45.60 -22.46
CA ILE A 730 49.92 46.46 -22.48
C ILE A 730 49.50 46.72 -21.05
N SER A 731 49.26 47.99 -20.70
CA SER A 731 48.64 48.39 -19.43
C SER A 731 47.32 49.08 -19.71
N PHE A 732 46.27 48.72 -18.99
CA PHE A 732 44.97 49.40 -19.00
C PHE A 732 44.30 49.31 -17.65
N THR A 733 43.25 50.09 -17.46
CA THR A 733 42.55 50.22 -16.19
C THR A 733 41.11 49.74 -16.31
N VAL A 734 40.64 48.92 -15.37
CA VAL A 734 39.29 48.34 -15.34
C VAL A 734 38.63 48.65 -14.00
N GLY A 735 37.41 49.19 -14.02
CA GLY A 735 36.57 49.35 -12.84
C GLY A 735 35.55 48.22 -12.74
N PHE A 736 35.40 47.62 -11.56
CA PHE A 736 34.33 46.65 -11.31
C PHE A 736 33.24 47.34 -10.50
N ILE A 737 32.11 47.64 -11.15
CA ILE A 737 31.10 48.55 -10.57
C ILE A 737 29.99 47.81 -9.82
N GLU A 738 29.89 46.48 -9.90
CA GLU A 738 28.99 45.74 -9.00
C GLU A 738 29.29 44.23 -9.01
N ALA A 739 29.61 43.67 -7.82
CA ALA A 739 29.33 42.30 -7.33
C ALA A 739 30.22 41.93 -6.12
N GLY A 740 29.67 41.97 -4.91
CA GLY A 740 30.40 41.76 -3.65
C GLY A 740 31.33 40.52 -3.68
N ASN A 741 32.57 40.68 -3.21
CA ASN A 741 33.63 39.66 -3.14
C ASN A 741 33.53 38.56 -4.21
N ILE A 742 33.93 38.88 -5.44
CA ILE A 742 34.01 37.88 -6.50
C ILE A 742 35.11 36.88 -6.18
N THR A 743 34.79 35.59 -6.27
CA THR A 743 35.79 34.58 -6.61
C THR A 743 35.26 33.72 -7.74
N HIS A 744 36.08 33.55 -8.79
CA HIS A 744 35.98 32.58 -9.89
C HIS A 744 35.33 33.00 -11.22
N SER A 745 35.36 34.29 -11.61
CA SER A 745 35.10 34.63 -13.02
C SER A 745 36.36 34.49 -13.87
N ASN A 746 36.24 33.72 -14.96
CA ASN A 746 37.28 33.60 -15.99
C ASN A 746 37.23 34.84 -16.89
N LEU A 747 38.22 35.72 -16.77
CA LEU A 747 38.32 36.88 -17.67
C LEU A 747 39.04 36.47 -18.94
N THR A 748 38.34 36.50 -20.07
CA THR A 748 38.93 36.26 -21.38
C THR A 748 39.29 37.59 -22.03
N LEU A 749 40.53 37.71 -22.46
CA LEU A 749 41.07 38.86 -23.18
C LEU A 749 41.45 38.38 -24.58
N VAL A 750 40.84 38.98 -25.60
CA VAL A 750 41.13 38.67 -26.99
C VAL A 750 41.85 39.87 -27.60
N ILE A 751 43.13 39.69 -27.89
CA ILE A 751 43.93 40.66 -28.63
C ILE A 751 43.91 40.26 -30.10
N ASP A 752 43.41 41.14 -30.94
CA ASP A 752 43.21 40.86 -32.36
C ASP A 752 43.96 41.92 -33.21
N SER A 753 44.79 41.43 -34.12
CA SER A 753 45.57 42.24 -35.06
C SER A 753 44.73 42.83 -36.21
N ASP A 754 43.48 42.38 -36.40
CA ASP A 754 42.54 42.76 -37.47
C ASP A 754 41.55 43.88 -37.07
N TYR A 755 42.00 44.87 -36.29
CA TYR A 755 41.15 46.01 -35.96
C TYR A 755 41.11 47.03 -37.11
N GLN A 756 39.93 47.20 -37.73
CA GLN A 756 39.71 47.98 -38.97
C GLN A 756 39.72 49.52 -38.78
N GLY A 757 40.33 50.03 -37.71
CA GLY A 757 40.34 51.45 -37.30
C GLY A 757 41.36 52.35 -38.01
N GLY A 758 41.73 52.06 -39.25
CA GLY A 758 42.41 53.04 -40.12
C GLY A 758 43.95 53.05 -40.13
N ASN A 759 44.66 52.02 -39.65
CA ASN A 759 46.09 51.84 -39.94
C ASN A 759 46.51 50.37 -40.11
N THR A 760 47.44 50.14 -41.05
CA THR A 760 47.82 48.88 -41.71
C THR A 760 48.75 47.97 -40.88
N PHE A 761 48.23 47.34 -39.81
CA PHE A 761 49.02 46.38 -38.99
C PHE A 761 48.64 44.89 -39.14
N LYS A 762 47.48 44.59 -39.74
CA LYS A 762 46.96 43.22 -39.98
C LYS A 762 47.95 42.29 -40.70
N ASP A 763 48.68 42.81 -41.67
CA ASP A 763 49.55 42.01 -42.55
C ASP A 763 51.02 41.99 -42.12
N LYS A 764 51.35 42.60 -40.97
CA LYS A 764 52.74 42.86 -40.55
C LYS A 764 53.16 42.09 -39.32
N MET A 765 52.23 41.70 -38.45
CA MET A 765 52.52 40.94 -37.23
C MET A 765 51.70 39.66 -37.10
N ARG A 766 52.26 38.67 -36.40
CA ARG A 766 51.57 37.42 -36.03
C ARG A 766 51.87 37.02 -34.60
N PHE A 767 51.00 36.17 -34.05
CA PHE A 767 51.26 35.42 -32.82
C PHE A 767 51.66 33.98 -33.16
N LYS A 768 52.39 33.30 -32.26
CA LYS A 768 52.75 31.90 -32.45
C LYS A 768 52.03 31.01 -31.44
N VAL A 769 51.52 29.89 -31.94
CA VAL A 769 50.92 28.83 -31.12
C VAL A 769 51.96 28.32 -30.12
N GLY A 770 51.62 28.32 -28.84
CA GLY A 770 52.50 27.85 -27.75
C GLY A 770 53.25 28.95 -26.99
N ASP A 771 53.14 30.21 -27.41
CA ASP A 771 53.64 31.32 -26.60
C ASP A 771 52.84 31.52 -25.32
N THR A 772 53.50 32.05 -24.29
CA THR A 772 52.91 32.35 -22.99
C THR A 772 52.70 33.85 -22.84
N ALA A 773 51.65 34.21 -22.12
CA ALA A 773 51.39 35.57 -21.68
C ALA A 773 51.43 35.61 -20.15
N LEU A 774 51.97 36.67 -19.58
CA LEU A 774 51.93 36.95 -18.15
C LEU A 774 50.92 38.06 -17.91
N VAL A 775 50.00 37.84 -16.98
CA VAL A 775 49.04 38.86 -16.57
C VAL A 775 49.33 39.23 -15.12
N ASN A 776 49.56 40.51 -14.89
CA ASN A 776 49.63 41.10 -13.58
C ASN A 776 48.42 42.03 -13.39
N VAL A 777 47.69 41.83 -12.30
CA VAL A 777 46.55 42.68 -11.94
C VAL A 777 46.87 43.34 -10.60
N LYS A 778 46.77 44.67 -10.57
CA LYS A 778 47.12 45.52 -9.42
C LYS A 778 45.95 46.43 -9.07
N GLU A 779 45.61 46.52 -7.79
CA GLU A 779 44.60 47.44 -7.29
C GLU A 779 45.13 48.90 -7.36
N VAL A 780 44.35 49.82 -7.92
CA VAL A 780 44.66 51.25 -8.05
C VAL A 780 43.94 51.97 -6.91
N SER A 781 44.51 51.94 -5.71
CA SER A 781 44.05 52.75 -4.58
C SER A 781 44.80 54.09 -4.55
N THR A 782 44.13 55.17 -4.16
CA THR A 782 44.70 56.53 -4.14
C THR A 782 45.79 56.72 -3.08
N LEU A 783 46.01 55.76 -2.18
CA LEU A 783 46.99 55.85 -1.09
C LEU A 783 47.55 54.45 -0.74
N LYS A 784 48.81 54.22 -1.12
CA LYS A 784 49.67 53.03 -0.90
C LYS A 784 49.53 51.89 -1.92
N GLU A 785 50.65 51.57 -2.59
CA GLU A 785 50.80 50.34 -3.38
C GLU A 785 50.71 49.11 -2.46
N GLU A 786 49.68 48.29 -2.64
CA GLU A 786 49.65 46.92 -2.09
C GLU A 786 49.52 45.88 -3.20
N ASN A 787 50.30 44.79 -3.03
CA ASN A 787 50.21 43.45 -3.63
C ASN A 787 49.62 43.34 -5.04
N GLY A 788 50.48 43.41 -6.07
CA GLY A 788 50.15 42.93 -7.41
C GLY A 788 50.07 41.40 -7.44
N TYR A 789 48.99 40.85 -7.99
CA TYR A 789 48.83 39.40 -8.15
C TYR A 789 49.23 39.00 -9.57
N ASN A 790 50.12 38.01 -9.67
CA ASN A 790 50.49 37.39 -10.93
C ASN A 790 49.58 36.19 -11.19
N TYR A 791 48.81 36.24 -12.26
CA TYR A 791 47.93 35.15 -12.66
C TYR A 791 48.59 34.32 -13.76
N ARG A 792 48.54 32.99 -13.62
CA ARG A 792 48.81 32.10 -14.77
C ARG A 792 47.59 32.12 -15.67
N SER A 793 47.76 32.65 -16.87
CA SER A 793 46.73 32.59 -17.91
C SER A 793 46.91 31.35 -18.78
N SER A 794 45.81 30.80 -19.28
CA SER A 794 45.88 29.89 -20.43
C SER A 794 45.82 30.74 -21.69
N VAL A 795 46.75 30.48 -22.61
CA VAL A 795 46.88 31.25 -23.85
C VAL A 795 46.63 30.34 -25.03
N THR A 796 45.73 30.77 -25.91
CA THR A 796 45.53 30.17 -27.22
C THR A 796 45.77 31.26 -28.26
N ALA A 797 46.75 31.04 -29.13
CA ALA A 797 47.09 31.95 -30.21
C ALA A 797 46.72 31.31 -31.56
N THR A 798 46.17 32.10 -32.47
CA THR A 798 46.19 31.85 -33.91
C THR A 798 47.21 32.80 -34.55
N GLU A 799 47.37 32.79 -35.87
CA GLU A 799 48.27 33.74 -36.52
C GLU A 799 47.85 35.20 -36.27
N ASP A 800 46.54 35.46 -36.18
CA ASP A 800 45.98 36.82 -36.14
C ASP A 800 45.37 37.22 -34.78
N GLU A 801 45.10 36.24 -33.91
CA GLU A 801 44.43 36.44 -32.62
C GLU A 801 45.22 35.81 -31.46
N LEU A 802 45.35 36.54 -30.36
CA LEU A 802 45.87 36.06 -29.09
C LEU A 802 44.78 36.10 -28.03
N LYS A 803 44.28 34.93 -27.64
CA LYS A 803 43.26 34.77 -26.60
C LYS A 803 43.91 34.34 -25.28
N ILE A 804 43.73 35.16 -24.26
CA ILE A 804 44.32 35.01 -22.92
C ILE A 804 43.17 34.84 -21.93
N ILE A 805 43.11 33.72 -21.23
CA ILE A 805 42.09 33.46 -20.21
C ILE A 805 42.75 33.54 -18.83
N ILE A 806 42.30 34.47 -18.00
CA ILE A 806 42.72 34.62 -16.61
C ILE A 806 41.75 33.81 -15.75
N ASN A 807 42.22 32.66 -15.29
CA ASN A 807 41.42 31.78 -14.45
C ASN A 807 41.47 32.25 -12.99
N ASN A 808 40.33 32.18 -12.30
CA ASN A 808 40.19 32.51 -10.87
C ASN A 808 40.61 33.94 -10.50
N LEU A 809 40.23 34.94 -11.31
CA LEU A 809 40.49 36.34 -11.00
C LEU A 809 39.82 36.71 -9.66
N LYS A 810 40.60 37.27 -8.72
CA LYS A 810 40.12 37.75 -7.42
C LYS A 810 40.16 39.27 -7.40
N VAL A 811 39.00 39.90 -7.43
CA VAL A 811 38.84 41.36 -7.38
C VAL A 811 37.75 41.75 -6.39
N LYS A 812 37.99 42.84 -5.66
CA LYS A 812 37.00 43.53 -4.81
C LYS A 812 36.15 44.48 -5.64
N THR A 813 34.90 44.67 -5.22
CA THR A 813 33.98 45.65 -5.80
C THR A 813 34.41 47.08 -5.55
N ASP A 814 33.92 47.99 -6.39
CA ASP A 814 34.07 49.44 -6.25
C ASP A 814 35.55 49.89 -6.25
N GLN A 815 36.42 49.02 -6.77
CA GLN A 815 37.84 49.28 -6.92
C GLN A 815 38.21 49.28 -8.39
N VAL A 816 39.23 50.09 -8.68
CA VAL A 816 39.82 50.23 -9.99
C VAL A 816 41.10 49.40 -10.01
N TYR A 817 41.32 48.61 -11.05
CA TYR A 817 42.52 47.77 -11.19
C TYR A 817 43.30 48.14 -12.45
N GLU A 818 44.62 48.18 -12.33
CA GLU A 818 45.55 48.23 -13.46
C GLU A 818 45.89 46.80 -13.87
N VAL A 819 45.61 46.48 -15.13
CA VAL A 819 45.89 45.18 -15.73
C VAL A 819 47.06 45.34 -16.69
N ASN A 820 48.16 44.67 -16.37
CA ASN A 820 49.37 44.61 -17.18
C ASN A 820 49.47 43.23 -17.84
N ILE A 821 49.46 43.20 -19.17
CA ILE A 821 49.63 41.98 -19.97
C ILE A 821 50.99 42.03 -20.64
N PHE A 822 51.78 40.98 -20.48
CA PHE A 822 53.06 40.79 -21.17
C PHE A 822 52.97 39.60 -22.11
N PHE A 823 53.29 39.79 -23.39
CA PHE A 823 53.24 38.75 -24.41
C PHE A 823 54.31 38.96 -25.49
N LYS A 824 54.58 37.94 -26.29
CA LYS A 824 55.45 38.05 -27.47
C LYS A 824 54.61 38.21 -28.73
N CYS A 825 55.10 39.01 -29.67
CA CYS A 825 54.55 39.15 -31.01
C CYS A 825 55.68 39.09 -32.02
N TYR A 826 55.39 38.66 -33.25
CA TYR A 826 56.38 38.42 -34.30
C TYR A 826 56.03 39.19 -35.56
N LEU A 827 57.02 39.48 -36.40
CA LEU A 827 56.73 39.90 -37.78
C LEU A 827 56.20 38.71 -38.59
N LYS A 828 55.26 38.99 -39.49
CA LYS A 828 54.89 38.04 -40.56
C LYS A 828 56.06 37.93 -41.53
N ASP A 829 56.21 36.76 -42.15
CA ASP A 829 57.33 36.47 -43.06
C ASP A 829 57.33 37.41 -44.30
N SER A 830 56.18 38.01 -44.62
CA SER A 830 55.97 39.02 -45.66
C SER A 830 56.52 40.41 -45.33
N TYR A 831 56.99 40.66 -44.09
CA TYR A 831 57.36 41.99 -43.62
C TYR A 831 58.71 41.99 -42.90
N THR A 832 59.71 42.62 -43.51
CA THR A 832 61.10 42.57 -43.04
C THR A 832 61.38 43.57 -41.91
N TYR A 833 62.39 43.28 -41.09
CA TYR A 833 62.83 44.19 -40.01
C TYR A 833 63.21 45.59 -40.50
N ASN A 834 63.78 45.72 -41.71
CA ASN A 834 64.12 47.03 -42.28
C ASN A 834 62.88 47.81 -42.71
N GLN A 835 61.85 47.13 -43.24
CA GLN A 835 60.56 47.76 -43.53
C GLN A 835 59.86 48.19 -42.24
N TYR A 836 59.87 47.33 -41.21
CA TYR A 836 59.41 47.67 -39.86
C TYR A 836 60.11 48.91 -39.31
N LYS A 837 61.44 48.94 -39.36
CA LYS A 837 62.25 50.07 -38.86
C LYS A 837 62.00 51.37 -39.62
N ASN A 838 61.80 51.30 -40.94
CA ASN A 838 61.51 52.48 -41.77
C ASN A 838 60.10 53.03 -41.51
N ASP A 839 59.10 52.17 -41.42
CA ASP A 839 57.73 52.56 -41.07
C ASP A 839 57.66 53.17 -39.66
N MET A 840 58.52 52.72 -38.74
CA MET A 840 58.60 53.22 -37.36
C MET A 840 59.39 54.53 -37.19
N ASN A 841 60.30 54.87 -38.11
CA ASN A 841 61.11 56.11 -38.05
C ASN A 841 60.31 57.38 -38.39
N HIS A 842 59.11 57.25 -38.94
CA HIS A 842 58.16 58.36 -39.04
C HIS A 842 57.46 58.52 -37.68
N LEU A 843 57.94 59.48 -36.87
CA LEU A 843 57.57 59.80 -35.48
C LEU A 843 56.07 60.13 -35.20
N SER A 844 55.16 59.74 -36.08
CA SER A 844 53.70 59.91 -35.95
C SER A 844 52.89 58.65 -36.26
N ALA A 845 53.52 57.50 -36.53
CA ALA A 845 52.81 56.26 -36.84
C ALA A 845 52.24 55.61 -35.55
N ILE A 846 51.06 56.04 -35.14
CA ILE A 846 50.26 55.34 -34.12
C ILE A 846 49.63 54.12 -34.77
N HIS A 847 49.98 52.93 -34.30
CA HIS A 847 49.40 51.66 -34.77
C HIS A 847 48.34 51.17 -33.79
N GLN A 848 47.26 50.56 -34.29
CA GLN A 848 46.15 50.09 -33.45
C GLN A 848 46.01 48.57 -33.47
N ILE A 849 45.79 47.98 -32.30
CA ILE A 849 45.32 46.59 -32.14
C ILE A 849 43.95 46.61 -31.44
N GLY A 850 43.13 45.60 -31.68
CA GLY A 850 41.83 45.47 -31.02
C GLY A 850 41.97 44.68 -29.73
N LEU A 851 41.37 45.15 -28.64
CA LEU A 851 41.16 44.34 -27.44
C LEU A 851 39.65 44.15 -27.22
N THR A 852 39.28 42.88 -27.02
CA THR A 852 37.94 42.48 -26.60
C THR A 852 38.07 41.82 -25.24
N ILE A 853 37.21 42.21 -24.30
CA ILE A 853 37.08 41.53 -23.01
C ILE A 853 35.78 40.74 -23.03
N GLN A 854 35.90 39.45 -22.77
CA GLN A 854 34.79 38.51 -22.74
C GLN A 854 34.73 37.85 -21.38
N ASP A 855 33.55 37.87 -20.77
CA ASP A 855 33.20 36.91 -19.72
C ASP A 855 32.28 35.87 -20.36
N ILE A 856 32.89 34.73 -20.73
CA ILE A 856 32.21 33.66 -21.47
C ILE A 856 31.11 33.01 -20.61
N GLU A 857 31.26 33.00 -19.28
CA GLU A 857 30.30 32.37 -18.37
C GLU A 857 29.11 33.28 -18.06
N ASN A 858 29.30 34.60 -18.12
CA ASN A 858 28.26 35.59 -17.83
C ASN A 858 27.64 36.25 -19.07
N GLY A 859 27.99 35.80 -20.28
CA GLY A 859 27.44 36.30 -21.55
C GLY A 859 27.85 37.74 -21.88
N ILE A 860 28.91 38.25 -21.26
CA ILE A 860 29.42 39.60 -21.49
C ILE A 860 30.38 39.56 -22.68
N ASN A 861 30.02 40.25 -23.76
CA ASN A 861 30.88 40.47 -24.90
C ASN A 861 30.87 41.97 -25.18
N GLU A 862 31.91 42.67 -24.74
CA GLU A 862 32.01 44.10 -25.04
C GLU A 862 32.54 44.35 -26.46
N ASP A 863 32.17 45.49 -27.05
CA ASP A 863 32.63 45.88 -28.38
C ASP A 863 34.16 46.04 -28.42
N LYS A 864 34.79 45.49 -29.46
CA LYS A 864 36.24 45.58 -29.75
C LYS A 864 36.73 47.03 -29.68
N LYS A 865 37.66 47.35 -28.76
CA LYS A 865 38.21 48.71 -28.59
C LYS A 865 39.61 48.84 -29.22
N PRO A 866 39.95 50.01 -29.82
CA PRO A 866 41.29 50.28 -30.32
C PRO A 866 42.29 50.55 -29.20
N ILE A 867 43.46 49.91 -29.24
CA ILE A 867 44.62 50.20 -28.39
C ILE A 867 45.75 50.74 -29.24
N ASN A 868 46.31 51.89 -28.85
CA ASN A 868 47.42 52.50 -29.57
C ASN A 868 48.77 51.92 -29.10
N LEU A 869 49.58 51.47 -30.07
CA LEU A 869 50.94 51.02 -29.90
C LEU A 869 51.91 52.21 -29.96
N ARG A 870 52.59 52.53 -28.85
CA ARG A 870 53.69 53.52 -28.80
C ARG A 870 55.03 52.80 -28.71
N TYR A 871 55.95 53.20 -29.59
CA TYR A 871 57.32 52.71 -29.60
C TYR A 871 58.15 53.39 -28.51
N VAL A 872 59.06 52.63 -27.90
CA VAL A 872 60.10 53.14 -26.99
C VAL A 872 61.45 52.68 -27.52
N ASP A 873 62.41 53.61 -27.64
CA ASP A 873 63.76 53.26 -28.06
C ASP A 873 64.40 52.28 -27.08
N ILE A 874 65.02 51.23 -27.64
CA ILE A 874 65.80 50.27 -26.87
C ILE A 874 66.99 51.02 -26.25
N PRO A 875 67.17 51.05 -24.92
CA PRO A 875 68.45 51.46 -24.36
C PRO A 875 69.50 50.50 -24.90
N LYS A 876 70.59 50.99 -25.50
CA LYS A 876 71.73 50.11 -25.86
C LYS A 876 72.18 49.36 -24.60
N ILE A 877 71.84 48.08 -24.52
CA ILE A 877 72.39 47.17 -23.51
C ILE A 877 73.72 46.69 -24.07
N ASN A 878 74.80 46.88 -23.30
CA ASN A 878 76.12 46.31 -23.58
C ASN A 878 76.13 44.83 -23.21
#